data_AF-A0A9D6TA74-F1
#
_entry.id   AF-A0A9D6TA74-F1
#
_cell.length_a   1.000
_cell.length_b   1.000
_cell.length_c   1.000
_cell.angle_alpha   90.00
_cell.angle_beta   90.00
_cell.angle_gamma   90.00
#
_symmetry.space_group_name_H-M   'P 1'
#
loop_
_entity.id
_entity.type
_entity.pdbx_description
1 polymer ?
#
loop_
_entity_poly.entity_id
_entity_poly.type
_entity_poly.pdbx_seq_one_letter_code
_entity_poly.pdbx_strand_id
1 'polypeptide(L)'
;MTARFETFFCDVTTFAPYPWQEQVATQGLPTVLSVPTGLGKTEGAVLAWAWRRLVKQDANEPRHLIYCLPMRVLVQQTRERLEQCCHRLRNKQGLNVSVYTLMGGDVDEEWVSHPEEPWVLVGTQDMLLSRALNRGYSMSRFEWPVHFGLLNVDCRWIVDEVQLMGPGLWTTAQLDWMRQRRFQVLRDCPTTWMSATVGASFLSTTDRRADALHEVEPYHMEWELPATTDGAVRHRFEQLRDARRPVEVLAPPSGNKAPPLDQWLAEQVVEQHQPGTLSLVVCNTVSFAQAVFAALSCDPIPKILLTSRFRAVDRQAHEQRLLAFEERRKAVPGTAIPDDPGLVCVCTQVIEAGVDISAHRLWSECAPWPSMVQRLGRLNRDGRGQHAQAYVWFAGGSKAKGKDGATRIGPYNAEQVMLGLRLVEALTLLSAKQSAREALETLAQGKHAAELNKALQPALTPLPRAVDVHGLFSTEPDVFGGFTDVSAFVRGDDPEADVTVFWRAWSSKGSPPDEEQTGPAFRPEEGCPVPMWELSKFLQATRSLAWAWNDQVGRWESARADDVRPGMRLMLQGSAGGYEPERGWTADRRSRLNDLDPPGAGRTMKDDPRTETGYWADLRDHLDDARNEARALCDAIELRTDLAAAVVAAAGLHDLGKAHPAWQERLPGREEGMARVLAKCPRVVGVDASARVASAIAKNVPAHIGTAVRLPDELRRDALRLRWAVETTPSRETLDRIRSLTGVRWAGFVPFRPGLRHEAASALAMWHRYRTSCDPKPFPILAVYLAATHHGKVRTVMRSTTRAGDDVFGLTLAVDAVEVLGERWPLDFSVTADGAAGEWADDGKHFTMSGPGWTEIVADVLGSWQDGAPSIEEARDEPRSLGPFNLAYLEALVRIADWRASEQPSRCAKPSEKLKNG
;
A
#
# COMPACT_ATOMS: atom_id res chain seq x y z
N MET A 1 11.23 -3.38 -39.00
CA MET A 1 12.54 -3.75 -38.43
C MET A 1 12.38 -3.79 -36.93
N THR A 2 12.42 -4.97 -36.31
CA THR A 2 12.51 -5.07 -34.84
C THR A 2 13.83 -4.41 -34.45
N ALA A 3 13.77 -3.29 -33.72
CA ALA A 3 14.97 -2.66 -33.19
C ALA A 3 15.79 -3.69 -32.38
N ARG A 4 17.10 -3.48 -32.23
CA ARG A 4 17.91 -4.27 -31.28
C ARG A 4 17.70 -3.72 -29.88
N PHE A 5 17.75 -4.58 -28.87
CA PHE A 5 17.61 -4.16 -27.47
C PHE A 5 18.68 -3.12 -27.09
N GLU A 6 19.90 -3.27 -27.59
CA GLU A 6 20.97 -2.30 -27.44
C GLU A 6 20.55 -0.88 -27.86
N THR A 7 19.97 -0.72 -29.05
CA THR A 7 19.51 0.58 -29.54
C THR A 7 18.40 1.16 -28.66
N PHE A 8 17.44 0.33 -28.28
CA PHE A 8 16.34 0.71 -27.39
C PHE A 8 16.83 1.17 -26.02
N PHE A 9 17.75 0.40 -25.43
CA PHE A 9 18.31 0.70 -24.12
C PHE A 9 19.15 1.98 -24.15
N CYS A 10 19.99 2.17 -25.18
CA CYS A 10 20.74 3.40 -25.41
C CYS A 10 19.82 4.61 -25.56
N ASP A 11 18.71 4.47 -26.29
CA ASP A 11 17.78 5.56 -26.48
C ASP A 11 17.13 6.04 -25.18
N VAL A 12 16.78 5.09 -24.32
CA VAL A 12 16.07 5.33 -23.06
C VAL A 12 17.02 5.68 -21.91
N THR A 13 18.25 5.19 -21.88
CA THR A 13 19.17 5.41 -20.75
C THR A 13 20.34 6.33 -21.07
N THR A 14 20.64 6.58 -22.35
CA THR A 14 21.86 7.23 -22.86
C THR A 14 23.15 6.43 -22.66
N PHE A 15 23.06 5.22 -22.11
CA PHE A 15 24.19 4.31 -21.88
C PHE A 15 24.02 3.03 -22.70
N ALA A 16 25.13 2.38 -23.05
CA ALA A 16 25.09 1.02 -23.57
C ALA A 16 24.63 0.03 -22.47
N PRO A 17 23.82 -0.98 -22.80
CA PRO A 17 23.47 -2.02 -21.83
C PRO A 17 24.69 -2.86 -21.44
N TYR A 18 24.68 -3.37 -20.22
CA TYR A 18 25.57 -4.46 -19.83
C TYR A 18 25.15 -5.78 -20.52
N PRO A 19 26.08 -6.72 -20.77
CA PRO A 19 25.75 -8.01 -21.40
C PRO A 19 24.62 -8.76 -20.72
N TRP A 20 24.61 -8.78 -19.38
CA TRP A 20 23.54 -9.43 -18.63
C TRP A 20 22.15 -8.79 -18.87
N GLN A 21 22.09 -7.48 -19.13
CA GLN A 21 20.82 -6.77 -19.42
C GLN A 21 20.26 -7.19 -20.78
N GLU A 22 21.14 -7.36 -21.77
CA GLU A 22 20.76 -7.87 -23.08
C GLU A 22 20.34 -9.34 -23.02
N GLN A 23 21.06 -10.14 -22.22
CA GLN A 23 20.72 -11.53 -21.97
C GLN A 23 19.31 -11.68 -21.37
N VAL A 24 18.97 -10.95 -20.30
CA VAL A 24 17.61 -11.05 -19.70
C VAL A 24 16.52 -10.48 -20.62
N ALA A 25 16.82 -9.46 -21.42
CA ALA A 25 15.85 -8.90 -22.37
C ALA A 25 15.52 -9.89 -23.50
N THR A 26 16.51 -10.69 -23.94
CA THR A 26 16.36 -11.64 -25.05
C THR A 26 15.88 -13.01 -24.60
N GLN A 27 16.39 -13.52 -23.48
CA GLN A 27 16.07 -14.85 -22.95
C GLN A 27 14.88 -14.85 -21.97
N GLY A 28 14.52 -13.69 -21.44
CA GLY A 28 13.49 -13.53 -20.42
C GLY A 28 14.08 -13.35 -19.01
N LEU A 29 13.30 -12.77 -18.12
CA LEU A 29 13.69 -12.57 -16.72
C LEU A 29 13.65 -13.91 -15.97
N PRO A 30 14.76 -14.34 -15.35
CA PRO A 30 14.81 -15.60 -14.62
C PRO A 30 14.05 -15.52 -13.29
N THR A 31 13.82 -16.66 -12.66
CA THR A 31 13.23 -16.75 -11.30
C THR A 31 14.12 -16.06 -10.27
N VAL A 32 15.43 -16.31 -10.30
CA VAL A 32 16.42 -15.65 -9.42
C VAL A 32 17.46 -14.95 -10.27
N LEU A 33 17.63 -13.65 -10.06
CA LEU A 33 18.58 -12.80 -10.77
C LEU A 33 19.65 -12.28 -9.82
N SER A 34 20.86 -12.85 -9.91
CA SER A 34 21.94 -12.58 -8.97
C SER A 34 22.87 -11.43 -9.41
N VAL A 35 22.39 -10.18 -9.31
CA VAL A 35 23.16 -8.99 -9.73
C VAL A 35 23.67 -8.19 -8.51
N PRO A 36 24.97 -7.86 -8.43
CA PRO A 36 25.54 -6.94 -7.45
C PRO A 36 25.00 -5.50 -7.55
N THR A 37 25.14 -4.76 -6.44
CA THR A 37 24.67 -3.37 -6.38
C THR A 37 25.51 -2.47 -7.29
N GLY A 38 24.85 -1.50 -7.94
CA GLY A 38 25.52 -0.49 -8.78
C GLY A 38 25.62 -0.82 -10.27
N LEU A 39 25.13 -1.98 -10.73
CA LEU A 39 25.22 -2.42 -12.14
C LEU A 39 23.93 -2.24 -12.95
N GLY A 40 23.08 -1.26 -12.58
CA GLY A 40 21.87 -0.94 -13.33
C GLY A 40 20.78 -2.03 -13.27
N LYS A 41 20.60 -2.67 -12.11
CA LYS A 41 19.56 -3.69 -11.88
C LYS A 41 18.17 -3.21 -12.30
N THR A 42 17.82 -2.02 -11.83
CA THR A 42 16.51 -1.39 -12.03
C THR A 42 16.21 -1.20 -13.50
N GLU A 43 17.08 -0.51 -14.25
CA GLU A 43 16.90 -0.30 -15.68
C GLU A 43 16.95 -1.63 -16.45
N GLY A 44 17.84 -2.54 -16.07
CA GLY A 44 17.95 -3.86 -16.71
C GLY A 44 16.65 -4.66 -16.62
N ALA A 45 16.06 -4.77 -15.43
CA ALA A 45 14.83 -5.53 -15.23
C ALA A 45 13.61 -4.86 -15.88
N VAL A 46 13.42 -3.55 -15.66
CA VAL A 46 12.23 -2.84 -16.14
C VAL A 46 12.28 -2.63 -17.66
N LEU A 47 13.44 -2.30 -18.24
CA LEU A 47 13.54 -2.12 -19.69
C LEU A 47 13.53 -3.46 -20.43
N ALA A 48 14.00 -4.56 -19.83
CA ALA A 48 13.80 -5.89 -20.39
C ALA A 48 12.31 -6.26 -20.48
N TRP A 49 11.54 -6.02 -19.42
CA TRP A 49 10.08 -6.19 -19.45
C TRP A 49 9.43 -5.29 -20.49
N ALA A 50 9.72 -3.98 -20.48
CA ALA A 50 9.12 -3.02 -21.40
C ALA A 50 9.43 -3.38 -22.87
N TRP A 51 10.66 -3.81 -23.15
CA TRP A 51 11.06 -4.29 -24.47
C TRP A 51 10.25 -5.51 -24.92
N ARG A 52 10.15 -6.51 -24.05
CA ARG A 52 9.43 -7.76 -24.34
C ARG A 52 7.94 -7.52 -24.53
N ARG A 53 7.33 -6.71 -23.67
CA ARG A 53 5.90 -6.39 -23.73
C ARG A 53 5.55 -5.46 -24.89
N LEU A 54 6.29 -4.36 -25.08
CA LEU A 54 5.87 -3.26 -25.96
C LEU A 54 6.49 -3.33 -27.35
N VAL A 55 7.70 -3.88 -27.48
CA VAL A 55 8.40 -3.96 -28.77
C VAL A 55 8.34 -5.34 -29.38
N LYS A 56 8.54 -6.40 -28.58
CA LYS A 56 8.40 -7.77 -29.05
C LYS A 56 6.96 -8.27 -29.05
N GLN A 57 6.07 -7.61 -28.29
CA GLN A 57 4.68 -8.03 -28.10
C GLN A 57 4.59 -9.50 -27.67
N ASP A 58 5.48 -9.91 -26.76
CA ASP A 58 5.50 -11.27 -26.23
C ASP A 58 4.25 -11.50 -25.38
N ALA A 59 3.38 -12.39 -25.84
CA ALA A 59 2.12 -12.71 -25.18
C ALA A 59 2.31 -13.37 -23.79
N ASN A 60 3.49 -13.96 -23.54
CA ASN A 60 3.84 -14.55 -22.25
C ASN A 60 4.41 -13.52 -21.26
N GLU A 61 4.67 -12.29 -21.72
CA GLU A 61 5.10 -11.20 -20.84
C GLU A 61 3.86 -10.44 -20.32
N PRO A 62 3.63 -10.42 -18.99
CA PRO A 62 2.45 -9.78 -18.41
C PRO A 62 2.37 -8.29 -18.73
N ARG A 63 1.13 -7.77 -18.78
CA ARG A 63 0.87 -6.37 -19.13
C ARG A 63 1.44 -5.37 -18.13
N HIS A 64 1.51 -5.74 -16.86
CA HIS A 64 1.94 -4.83 -15.79
C HIS A 64 3.23 -5.31 -15.12
N LEU A 65 4.00 -4.38 -14.56
CA LEU A 65 5.18 -4.69 -13.76
C LEU A 65 5.05 -4.10 -12.36
N ILE A 66 5.27 -4.93 -11.35
CA ILE A 66 5.31 -4.54 -9.94
C ILE A 66 6.77 -4.60 -9.48
N TYR A 67 7.31 -3.48 -9.00
CA TYR A 67 8.66 -3.39 -8.47
C TYR A 67 8.61 -3.22 -6.95
N CYS A 68 8.81 -4.34 -6.25
CA CYS A 68 8.70 -4.46 -4.80
C CYS A 68 10.05 -4.21 -4.12
N LEU A 69 10.07 -3.25 -3.19
CA LEU A 69 11.26 -2.83 -2.46
C LEU A 69 11.05 -2.93 -0.95
N PRO A 70 12.07 -3.28 -0.15
CA PRO A 70 11.92 -3.41 1.30
C PRO A 70 11.77 -2.06 2.02
N MET A 71 12.20 -0.95 1.40
CA MET A 71 12.32 0.35 2.06
C MET A 71 11.75 1.50 1.23
N ARG A 72 11.17 2.49 1.91
CA ARG A 72 10.55 3.68 1.30
C ARG A 72 11.48 4.50 0.41
N VAL A 73 12.72 4.75 0.85
CA VAL A 73 13.62 5.65 0.11
C VAL A 73 14.02 5.08 -1.25
N LEU A 74 14.16 3.75 -1.33
CA LEU A 74 14.37 3.05 -2.60
C LEU A 74 13.22 3.32 -3.59
N VAL A 75 11.98 3.38 -3.11
CA VAL A 75 10.79 3.56 -3.96
C VAL A 75 10.85 4.92 -4.65
N GLN A 76 11.11 6.00 -3.92
CA GLN A 76 11.20 7.34 -4.49
C GLN A 76 12.31 7.45 -5.53
N GLN A 77 13.52 6.98 -5.21
CA GLN A 77 14.63 7.00 -6.16
C GLN A 77 14.36 6.16 -7.41
N THR A 78 13.73 4.99 -7.23
CA THR A 78 13.37 4.10 -8.33
C THR A 78 12.31 4.76 -9.20
N ARG A 79 11.27 5.35 -8.60
CA ARG A 79 10.22 6.09 -9.29
C ARG A 79 10.81 7.20 -10.16
N GLU A 80 11.63 8.09 -9.60
CA GLU A 80 12.23 9.22 -10.35
C GLU A 80 13.05 8.73 -11.55
N ARG A 81 13.86 7.68 -11.37
CA ARG A 81 14.65 7.09 -12.46
C ARG A 81 13.76 6.47 -13.54
N LEU A 82 12.71 5.76 -13.15
CA LEU A 82 11.77 5.12 -14.07
C LEU A 82 10.89 6.13 -14.80
N GLU A 83 10.45 7.20 -14.15
CA GLU A 83 9.71 8.31 -14.78
C GLU A 83 10.57 8.97 -15.87
N GLN A 84 11.87 9.20 -15.61
CA GLN A 84 12.79 9.71 -16.63
C GLN A 84 12.96 8.73 -17.81
N CYS A 85 13.06 7.43 -17.52
CA CYS A 85 13.14 6.41 -18.56
C CYS A 85 11.86 6.37 -19.40
N CYS A 86 10.69 6.35 -18.78
CA CYS A 86 9.40 6.32 -19.45
C CYS A 86 9.14 7.60 -20.25
N HIS A 87 9.60 8.76 -19.77
CA HIS A 87 9.56 10.01 -20.52
C HIS A 87 10.38 9.93 -21.81
N ARG A 88 11.61 9.39 -21.74
CA ARG A 88 12.46 9.20 -22.93
C ARG A 88 11.90 8.12 -23.87
N LEU A 89 11.34 7.06 -23.30
CA LEU A 89 10.66 6.00 -24.04
C LEU A 89 9.52 6.58 -24.89
N ARG A 90 8.67 7.42 -24.29
CA ARG A 90 7.58 8.11 -25.00
C ARG A 90 8.12 9.02 -26.10
N ASN A 91 9.10 9.86 -25.81
CA ASN A 91 9.58 10.86 -26.76
C ASN A 91 10.36 10.27 -27.94
N LYS A 92 11.14 9.20 -27.72
CA LYS A 92 12.00 8.60 -28.75
C LYS A 92 11.38 7.41 -29.47
N GLN A 93 10.54 6.63 -28.79
CA GLN A 93 9.99 5.38 -29.31
C GLN A 93 8.46 5.46 -29.48
N GLY A 94 7.79 6.52 -29.00
CA GLY A 94 6.33 6.64 -29.08
C GLY A 94 5.59 5.69 -28.14
N LEU A 95 6.28 5.03 -27.22
CA LEU A 95 5.72 4.03 -26.31
C LEU A 95 5.42 4.67 -24.95
N ASN A 96 4.16 4.61 -24.51
CA ASN A 96 3.73 5.19 -23.25
C ASN A 96 3.66 4.12 -22.16
N VAL A 97 4.26 4.40 -21.01
CA VAL A 97 4.18 3.59 -19.80
C VAL A 97 4.10 4.55 -18.63
N SER A 98 3.04 4.41 -17.83
CA SER A 98 2.87 5.18 -16.60
C SER A 98 3.63 4.53 -15.45
N VAL A 99 4.22 5.35 -14.58
CA VAL A 99 4.93 4.91 -13.39
C VAL A 99 4.18 5.40 -12.17
N TYR A 100 3.74 4.48 -11.33
CA TYR A 100 2.92 4.74 -10.16
C TYR A 100 3.63 4.27 -8.89
N THR A 101 3.20 4.80 -7.75
CA THR A 101 3.89 4.58 -6.47
C THR A 101 2.93 4.13 -5.37
N LEU A 102 3.32 3.09 -4.61
CA LEU A 102 2.63 2.62 -3.41
C LEU A 102 3.56 2.57 -2.21
N MET A 103 3.56 3.63 -1.41
CA MET A 103 4.32 3.69 -0.17
C MET A 103 3.57 4.45 0.92
N GLY A 104 3.91 4.21 2.20
CA GLY A 104 3.30 4.95 3.31
C GLY A 104 3.53 6.46 3.14
N GLY A 105 2.45 7.25 3.10
CA GLY A 105 2.53 8.70 2.89
C GLY A 105 2.32 9.17 1.45
N ASP A 106 2.45 8.29 0.45
CA ASP A 106 2.33 8.64 -0.98
C ASP A 106 1.79 7.41 -1.74
N VAL A 107 0.49 7.42 -2.00
CA VAL A 107 -0.26 6.32 -2.63
C VAL A 107 -0.93 6.88 -3.88
N ASP A 108 -0.50 6.40 -5.03
CA ASP A 108 -1.19 6.62 -6.28
C ASP A 108 -2.30 5.58 -6.46
N GLU A 109 -3.50 6.03 -6.82
CA GLU A 109 -4.66 5.18 -7.07
C GLU A 109 -5.07 5.17 -8.56
N GLU A 110 -4.47 6.02 -9.40
CA GLU A 110 -4.85 6.18 -10.81
C GLU A 110 -4.59 4.90 -11.62
N TRP A 111 -3.53 4.15 -11.28
CA TRP A 111 -3.18 2.88 -11.92
C TRP A 111 -4.30 1.84 -11.87
N VAL A 112 -5.16 1.90 -10.85
CA VAL A 112 -6.29 0.99 -10.67
C VAL A 112 -7.31 1.19 -11.79
N SER A 113 -7.46 2.43 -12.27
CA SER A 113 -8.44 2.78 -13.28
C SER A 113 -8.09 2.28 -14.67
N HIS A 114 -6.86 1.86 -14.95
CA HIS A 114 -6.37 1.50 -16.30
C HIS A 114 -5.69 0.11 -16.39
N PRO A 115 -6.42 -1.00 -16.14
CA PRO A 115 -5.87 -2.36 -16.20
C PRO A 115 -5.60 -2.86 -17.64
N GLU A 116 -6.08 -2.16 -18.66
CA GLU A 116 -5.81 -2.46 -20.08
C GLU A 116 -4.53 -1.81 -20.61
N GLU A 117 -3.98 -0.83 -19.88
CA GLU A 117 -2.75 -0.12 -20.25
C GLU A 117 -1.53 -0.65 -19.51
N PRO A 118 -0.35 -0.71 -20.15
CA PRO A 118 0.88 -1.12 -19.47
C PRO A 118 1.35 -0.07 -18.47
N TRP A 119 1.60 -0.49 -17.24
CA TRP A 119 2.10 0.38 -16.18
C TRP A 119 3.15 -0.31 -15.31
N VAL A 120 3.95 0.52 -14.64
CA VAL A 120 4.93 0.10 -13.65
C VAL A 120 4.51 0.62 -12.28
N LEU A 121 4.36 -0.28 -11.31
CA LEU A 121 3.99 0.05 -9.94
C LEU A 121 5.18 -0.20 -9.01
N VAL A 122 5.77 0.87 -8.49
CA VAL A 122 6.90 0.80 -7.56
C VAL A 122 6.36 0.96 -6.14
N GLY A 123 6.68 0.04 -5.23
CA GLY A 123 6.13 0.12 -3.89
C GLY A 123 6.96 -0.57 -2.82
N THR A 124 6.64 -0.26 -1.57
CA THR A 124 7.24 -0.97 -0.44
C THR A 124 6.61 -2.35 -0.30
N GLN A 125 7.38 -3.33 0.20
CA GLN A 125 6.89 -4.67 0.48
C GLN A 125 5.63 -4.64 1.36
N ASP A 126 5.57 -3.73 2.33
CA ASP A 126 4.45 -3.56 3.23
C ASP A 126 3.16 -3.22 2.48
N MET A 127 3.25 -2.24 1.59
CA MET A 127 2.09 -1.75 0.85
C MET A 127 1.66 -2.73 -0.23
N LEU A 128 2.62 -3.36 -0.90
CA LEU A 128 2.35 -4.33 -1.97
C LEU A 128 1.86 -5.66 -1.43
N LEU A 129 2.55 -6.25 -0.45
CA LEU A 129 2.20 -7.57 0.09
C LEU A 129 0.91 -7.54 0.91
N SER A 130 0.67 -6.48 1.69
CA SER A 130 -0.61 -6.36 2.43
C SER A 130 -1.81 -6.32 1.47
N ARG A 131 -1.67 -5.62 0.33
CA ARG A 131 -2.69 -5.57 -0.73
C ARG A 131 -2.79 -6.89 -1.50
N ALA A 132 -1.65 -7.52 -1.81
CA ALA A 132 -1.60 -8.85 -2.43
C ALA A 132 -2.12 -9.97 -1.51
N LEU A 133 -2.34 -9.69 -0.21
CA LEU A 133 -2.99 -10.55 0.78
C LEU A 133 -4.41 -10.08 1.15
N ASN A 134 -5.01 -9.17 0.40
CA ASN A 134 -6.37 -8.64 0.63
C ASN A 134 -6.57 -7.96 2.01
N ARG A 135 -5.50 -7.34 2.54
CA ARG A 135 -5.46 -6.59 3.80
C ARG A 135 -4.67 -5.30 3.65
N GLY A 136 -4.92 -4.59 2.56
CA GLY A 136 -4.15 -3.41 2.18
C GLY A 136 -4.03 -2.38 3.30
N TYR A 137 -2.80 -2.07 3.69
CA TYR A 137 -2.54 -1.09 4.74
C TYR A 137 -2.91 0.33 4.28
N SER A 138 -3.45 1.10 5.23
CA SER A 138 -3.85 2.51 5.06
C SER A 138 -4.96 2.78 4.02
N MET A 139 -5.70 1.77 3.56
CA MET A 139 -6.84 1.92 2.63
C MET A 139 -8.14 1.38 3.24
N SER A 140 -9.28 1.68 2.61
CA SER A 140 -10.57 1.15 3.06
C SER A 140 -10.64 -0.35 2.79
N ARG A 141 -11.25 -1.11 3.71
CA ARG A 141 -11.49 -2.55 3.51
C ARG A 141 -12.34 -2.87 2.29
N PHE A 142 -13.20 -1.93 1.89
CA PHE A 142 -14.03 -2.06 0.71
C PHE A 142 -13.22 -1.96 -0.59
N GLU A 143 -12.00 -1.44 -0.56
CA GLU A 143 -11.11 -1.32 -1.72
C GLU A 143 -10.08 -2.45 -1.79
N TRP A 144 -9.89 -3.23 -0.72
CA TRP A 144 -8.92 -4.33 -0.68
C TRP A 144 -9.06 -5.30 -1.87
N PRO A 145 -10.27 -5.77 -2.24
CA PRO A 145 -10.41 -6.74 -3.32
C PRO A 145 -9.90 -6.24 -4.68
N VAL A 146 -10.01 -4.94 -4.95
CA VAL A 146 -9.56 -4.35 -6.22
C VAL A 146 -8.06 -4.48 -6.35
N HIS A 147 -7.33 -4.00 -5.35
CA HIS A 147 -5.87 -4.09 -5.35
C HIS A 147 -5.42 -5.55 -5.28
N PHE A 148 -6.11 -6.38 -4.50
CA PHE A 148 -5.81 -7.81 -4.38
C PHE A 148 -5.92 -8.55 -5.71
N GLY A 149 -6.98 -8.29 -6.49
CA GLY A 149 -7.15 -8.86 -7.83
C GLY A 149 -6.09 -8.36 -8.81
N LEU A 150 -5.94 -7.05 -8.94
CA LEU A 150 -5.01 -6.44 -9.90
C LEU A 150 -3.54 -6.77 -9.63
N LEU A 151 -3.13 -6.98 -8.37
CA LEU A 151 -1.74 -7.31 -8.03
C LEU A 151 -1.40 -8.79 -8.20
N ASN A 152 -2.41 -9.66 -8.37
CA ASN A 152 -2.21 -11.11 -8.48
C ASN A 152 -2.51 -11.67 -9.88
N VAL A 153 -3.00 -10.87 -10.82
CA VAL A 153 -3.32 -11.28 -12.20
C VAL A 153 -2.63 -10.35 -13.19
N ASP A 154 -2.06 -10.90 -14.27
CA ASP A 154 -1.42 -10.15 -15.37
C ASP A 154 -0.26 -9.21 -14.95
N CYS A 155 0.55 -9.65 -13.98
CA CYS A 155 1.64 -8.85 -13.41
C CYS A 155 2.99 -9.58 -13.32
N ARG A 156 4.06 -8.97 -13.82
CA ARG A 156 5.45 -9.40 -13.52
C ARG A 156 5.88 -8.78 -12.18
N TRP A 157 6.15 -9.60 -11.18
CA TRP A 157 6.72 -9.13 -9.91
C TRP A 157 8.25 -9.13 -9.97
N ILE A 158 8.86 -7.98 -9.73
CA ILE A 158 10.29 -7.84 -9.46
C ILE A 158 10.44 -7.57 -7.97
N VAL A 159 11.15 -8.46 -7.29
CA VAL A 159 11.40 -8.37 -5.85
C VAL A 159 12.87 -8.05 -5.63
N ASP A 160 13.17 -6.81 -5.27
CA ASP A 160 14.55 -6.33 -5.12
C ASP A 160 14.98 -6.30 -3.66
N GLU A 161 16.30 -6.37 -3.43
CA GLU A 161 16.93 -6.34 -2.11
C GLU A 161 16.34 -7.38 -1.14
N VAL A 162 16.10 -8.61 -1.64
CA VAL A 162 15.41 -9.72 -0.92
C VAL A 162 15.98 -10.03 0.46
N GLN A 163 17.26 -9.73 0.71
CA GLN A 163 17.91 -9.90 2.02
C GLN A 163 17.28 -9.04 3.13
N LEU A 164 16.57 -7.97 2.78
CA LEU A 164 15.94 -7.05 3.74
C LEU A 164 14.44 -7.30 3.92
N MET A 165 13.89 -8.32 3.25
CA MET A 165 12.43 -8.52 3.24
C MET A 165 11.89 -9.33 4.42
N GLY A 166 12.74 -10.07 5.13
CA GLY A 166 12.29 -10.92 6.23
C GLY A 166 11.15 -11.86 5.80
N PRO A 167 9.98 -11.85 6.48
CA PRO A 167 8.83 -12.69 6.12
C PRO A 167 8.22 -12.39 4.76
N GLY A 168 8.33 -11.15 4.29
CA GLY A 168 7.89 -10.76 2.95
C GLY A 168 8.53 -11.62 1.85
N LEU A 169 9.77 -12.07 2.05
CA LEU A 169 10.46 -12.97 1.11
C LEU A 169 9.71 -14.31 0.97
N TRP A 170 9.39 -14.94 2.09
CA TRP A 170 8.67 -16.23 2.10
C TRP A 170 7.24 -16.09 1.57
N THR A 171 6.59 -14.98 1.86
CA THR A 171 5.26 -14.64 1.33
C THR A 171 5.28 -14.49 -0.18
N THR A 172 6.27 -13.79 -0.75
CA THR A 172 6.37 -13.70 -2.22
C THR A 172 6.55 -15.07 -2.87
N ALA A 173 7.35 -15.97 -2.29
CA ALA A 173 7.54 -17.33 -2.80
C ALA A 173 6.27 -18.19 -2.75
N GLN A 174 5.46 -18.01 -1.70
CA GLN A 174 4.19 -18.71 -1.53
C GLN A 174 3.10 -18.16 -2.45
N LEU A 175 2.97 -16.83 -2.57
CA LEU A 175 2.03 -16.22 -3.53
C LEU A 175 2.36 -16.62 -4.96
N ASP A 176 3.65 -16.64 -5.34
CA ASP A 176 4.11 -17.13 -6.64
C ASP A 176 3.65 -18.58 -6.91
N TRP A 177 3.86 -19.48 -5.95
CA TRP A 177 3.37 -20.86 -6.04
C TRP A 177 1.84 -20.92 -6.16
N MET A 178 1.12 -20.16 -5.33
CA MET A 178 -0.33 -20.16 -5.34
C MET A 178 -0.91 -19.70 -6.68
N ARG A 179 -0.32 -18.67 -7.29
CA ARG A 179 -0.73 -18.17 -8.60
C ARG A 179 -0.49 -19.19 -9.72
N GLN A 180 0.63 -19.92 -9.66
CA GLN A 180 1.03 -20.89 -10.70
C GLN A 180 0.38 -22.27 -10.59
N ARG A 181 0.10 -22.73 -9.36
CA ARG A 181 -0.34 -24.13 -9.12
C ARG A 181 -1.64 -24.23 -8.36
N ARG A 182 -1.81 -23.46 -7.28
CA ARG A 182 -2.95 -23.64 -6.38
C ARG A 182 -4.26 -23.07 -6.94
N PHE A 183 -4.25 -21.81 -7.36
CA PHE A 183 -5.46 -21.08 -7.77
C PHE A 183 -5.53 -20.79 -9.27
N GLN A 184 -4.43 -21.02 -10.00
CA GLN A 184 -4.32 -20.87 -11.47
C GLN A 184 -4.95 -19.56 -12.00
N VAL A 185 -4.14 -18.51 -12.03
CA VAL A 185 -4.60 -17.17 -12.42
C VAL A 185 -4.96 -17.09 -13.92
N LEU A 186 -5.93 -16.23 -14.26
CA LEU A 186 -6.42 -16.03 -15.63
C LEU A 186 -5.34 -15.59 -16.62
N ARG A 187 -4.32 -14.86 -16.12
CA ARG A 187 -3.16 -14.38 -16.86
C ARG A 187 -1.94 -14.51 -15.95
N ASP A 188 -0.81 -14.88 -16.54
CA ASP A 188 0.41 -15.21 -15.80
C ASP A 188 0.86 -14.07 -14.87
N CYS A 189 1.38 -14.45 -13.71
CA CYS A 189 1.89 -13.53 -12.70
C CYS A 189 3.23 -14.00 -12.12
N PRO A 190 4.30 -14.08 -12.95
CA PRO A 190 5.61 -14.59 -12.58
C PRO A 190 6.37 -13.63 -11.66
N THR A 191 7.24 -14.20 -10.82
CA THR A 191 8.05 -13.46 -9.85
C THR A 191 9.55 -13.65 -10.12
N THR A 192 10.30 -12.56 -10.16
CA THR A 192 11.77 -12.53 -10.24
C THR A 192 12.35 -11.93 -8.98
N TRP A 193 13.16 -12.72 -8.26
CA TRP A 193 13.87 -12.29 -7.05
C TRP A 193 15.28 -11.83 -7.40
N MET A 194 15.57 -10.56 -7.13
CA MET A 194 16.91 -9.99 -7.32
C MET A 194 17.68 -9.99 -6.00
N SER A 195 18.85 -10.63 -5.99
CA SER A 195 19.71 -10.66 -4.81
C SER A 195 21.19 -10.59 -5.15
N ALA A 196 21.95 -9.82 -4.37
CA ALA A 196 23.40 -9.89 -4.42
C ALA A 196 23.98 -10.94 -3.45
N THR A 197 23.23 -11.36 -2.42
CA THR A 197 23.79 -12.08 -1.26
C THR A 197 22.93 -13.22 -0.73
N VAL A 198 21.67 -13.38 -1.12
CA VAL A 198 20.77 -14.42 -0.58
C VAL A 198 20.78 -15.67 -1.46
N GLY A 199 20.88 -16.84 -0.84
CA GLY A 199 20.71 -18.12 -1.53
C GLY A 199 19.23 -18.41 -1.87
N ALA A 200 18.98 -19.27 -2.87
CA ALA A 200 17.62 -19.61 -3.32
C ALA A 200 16.84 -20.55 -2.37
N SER A 201 17.33 -20.84 -1.17
CA SER A 201 16.74 -21.82 -0.25
C SER A 201 15.34 -21.46 0.23
N PHE A 202 14.96 -20.17 0.21
CA PHE A 202 13.61 -19.73 0.55
C PHE A 202 12.54 -20.25 -0.42
N LEU A 203 12.93 -20.68 -1.63
CA LEU A 203 12.03 -21.31 -2.61
C LEU A 203 11.75 -22.78 -2.28
N SER A 204 12.50 -23.39 -1.36
CA SER A 204 12.36 -24.79 -0.94
C SER A 204 11.31 -25.02 0.16
N THR A 205 10.22 -24.27 0.08
CA THR A 205 9.04 -24.48 0.95
C THR A 205 8.39 -25.85 0.70
N THR A 206 7.59 -26.33 1.65
CA THR A 206 6.93 -27.65 1.54
C THR A 206 6.05 -27.77 0.29
N ASP A 207 5.26 -26.77 -0.07
CA ASP A 207 4.37 -26.83 -1.25
C ASP A 207 5.13 -26.77 -2.56
N ARG A 208 6.12 -25.88 -2.63
CA ARG A 208 6.97 -25.78 -3.82
C ARG A 208 7.75 -27.05 -4.06
N ARG A 209 8.11 -27.80 -3.00
CA ARG A 209 8.69 -29.13 -3.15
C ARG A 209 7.69 -30.16 -3.64
N ALA A 210 6.46 -30.14 -3.12
CA ALA A 210 5.41 -31.05 -3.55
C ALA A 210 5.10 -30.91 -5.06
N ASP A 211 5.14 -29.68 -5.58
CA ASP A 211 4.86 -29.39 -7.00
C ASP A 211 6.12 -29.19 -7.86
N ALA A 212 7.31 -29.58 -7.37
CA ALA A 212 8.59 -29.47 -8.07
C ALA A 212 8.94 -28.05 -8.59
N LEU A 213 8.52 -27.00 -7.88
CA LEU A 213 8.82 -25.58 -8.15
C LEU A 213 9.93 -24.98 -7.26
N HIS A 214 10.60 -25.81 -6.45
CA HIS A 214 11.67 -25.39 -5.56
C HIS A 214 13.05 -25.35 -6.24
N GLU A 215 13.25 -26.16 -7.27
CA GLU A 215 14.49 -26.18 -8.04
C GLU A 215 14.50 -25.00 -9.00
N VAL A 216 15.59 -24.23 -8.97
CA VAL A 216 15.80 -23.10 -9.87
C VAL A 216 17.11 -23.30 -10.60
N GLU A 217 17.07 -23.20 -11.93
CA GLU A 217 18.29 -23.23 -12.72
C GLU A 217 19.21 -22.06 -12.34
N PRO A 218 20.51 -22.32 -12.08
CA PRO A 218 21.46 -21.25 -11.82
C PRO A 218 21.54 -20.30 -13.01
N TYR A 219 21.22 -19.03 -12.79
CA TYR A 219 21.41 -18.01 -13.80
C TYR A 219 22.90 -17.65 -13.90
N HIS A 220 23.55 -18.09 -14.99
CA HIS A 220 24.93 -17.72 -15.30
C HIS A 220 24.96 -16.33 -15.93
N MET A 221 25.52 -15.38 -15.20
CA MET A 221 25.66 -14.00 -15.64
C MET A 221 26.95 -13.77 -16.43
N GLU A 222 26.84 -13.10 -17.57
CA GLU A 222 27.99 -12.60 -18.30
C GLU A 222 28.50 -11.27 -17.71
N TRP A 223 29.79 -11.25 -17.34
CA TRP A 223 30.43 -10.18 -16.56
C TRP A 223 31.42 -9.33 -17.37
N GLU A 224 31.83 -9.77 -18.54
CA GLU A 224 32.85 -9.08 -19.33
C GLU A 224 32.23 -7.94 -20.12
N LEU A 225 32.70 -6.72 -19.85
CA LEU A 225 32.32 -5.57 -20.67
C LEU A 225 32.74 -5.82 -22.12
N PRO A 226 31.86 -5.60 -23.11
CA PRO A 226 32.21 -5.72 -24.52
C PRO A 226 33.46 -4.89 -24.83
N ALA A 227 34.32 -5.39 -25.72
CA ALA A 227 35.53 -4.69 -26.14
C ALA A 227 35.24 -3.26 -26.63
N THR A 228 34.05 -3.04 -27.18
CA THR A 228 33.49 -1.80 -27.73
C THR A 228 32.98 -0.79 -26.69
N THR A 229 33.03 -1.11 -25.39
CA THR A 229 32.57 -0.21 -24.32
C THR A 229 33.42 1.06 -24.27
N ASP A 230 32.76 2.22 -24.12
CA ASP A 230 33.41 3.54 -23.98
C ASP A 230 34.47 3.57 -22.87
N GLY A 231 35.59 4.27 -23.13
CA GLY A 231 36.74 4.30 -22.23
C GLY A 231 36.46 4.93 -20.87
N ALA A 232 35.59 5.94 -20.78
CA ALA A 232 35.22 6.56 -19.51
C ALA A 232 34.31 5.65 -18.68
N VAL A 233 33.40 4.92 -19.34
CA VAL A 233 32.54 3.91 -18.71
C VAL A 233 33.39 2.75 -18.17
N ARG A 234 34.35 2.27 -18.97
CA ARG A 234 35.30 1.22 -18.53
C ARG A 234 36.11 1.67 -17.33
N HIS A 235 36.69 2.88 -17.37
CA HIS A 235 37.46 3.41 -16.24
C HIS A 235 36.62 3.54 -14.96
N ARG A 236 35.37 4.01 -15.07
CA ARG A 236 34.44 4.10 -13.93
C ARG A 236 34.09 2.72 -13.38
N PHE A 237 33.86 1.73 -14.24
CA PHE A 237 33.60 0.35 -13.83
C PHE A 237 34.79 -0.24 -13.07
N GLU A 238 36.01 -0.08 -13.59
CA GLU A 238 37.25 -0.53 -12.93
C GLU A 238 37.46 0.19 -11.59
N GLN A 239 37.25 1.51 -11.53
CA GLN A 239 37.35 2.28 -10.29
C GLN A 239 36.39 1.78 -9.21
N LEU A 240 35.14 1.47 -9.58
CA LEU A 240 34.15 0.91 -8.66
C LEU A 240 34.50 -0.52 -8.22
N ARG A 241 35.01 -1.34 -9.15
CA ARG A 241 35.44 -2.72 -8.91
C ARG A 241 36.62 -2.78 -7.93
N ASP A 242 37.58 -1.88 -8.09
CA ASP A 242 38.87 -1.91 -7.38
C ASP A 242 38.86 -1.05 -6.10
N ALA A 243 37.73 -0.43 -5.76
CA ALA A 243 37.57 0.40 -4.57
C ALA A 243 37.85 -0.37 -3.27
N ARG A 244 38.71 0.20 -2.43
CA ARG A 244 39.02 -0.32 -1.09
C ARG A 244 38.04 0.20 -0.04
N ARG A 245 37.74 -0.66 0.93
CA ARG A 245 36.82 -0.39 2.04
C ARG A 245 37.40 -0.98 3.33
N PRO A 246 38.45 -0.35 3.89
CA PRO A 246 39.09 -0.88 5.08
C PRO A 246 38.15 -0.79 6.28
N VAL A 247 38.18 -1.86 7.07
CA VAL A 247 37.34 -2.04 8.25
C VAL A 247 38.22 -2.23 9.47
N GLU A 248 37.87 -1.57 10.57
CA GLU A 248 38.49 -1.74 11.87
C GLU A 248 37.40 -2.06 12.91
N VAL A 249 37.70 -2.97 13.84
CA VAL A 249 36.81 -3.26 14.96
C VAL A 249 37.26 -2.45 16.18
N LEU A 250 36.40 -1.57 16.67
CA LEU A 250 36.63 -0.77 17.87
C LEU A 250 36.13 -1.50 19.12
N ALA A 251 36.91 -1.42 20.19
CA ALA A 251 36.52 -1.88 21.52
C ALA A 251 36.02 -0.69 22.36
N PRO A 252 34.73 -0.62 22.71
CA PRO A 252 34.22 0.43 23.59
C PRO A 252 34.87 0.35 24.98
N PRO A 253 35.05 1.49 25.68
CA PRO A 253 35.56 1.49 27.04
C PRO A 253 34.61 0.74 28.00
N SER A 254 35.17 -0.05 28.91
CA SER A 254 34.42 -0.90 29.85
C SER A 254 34.74 -0.56 31.31
N GLY A 255 33.73 -0.64 32.20
CA GLY A 255 33.88 -0.48 33.66
C GLY A 255 33.13 0.73 34.23
N ASN A 256 33.05 0.84 35.57
CA ASN A 256 32.22 1.85 36.26
C ASN A 256 32.63 3.32 36.02
N LYS A 257 33.85 3.57 35.53
CA LYS A 257 34.36 4.91 35.20
C LYS A 257 34.33 5.21 33.70
N ALA A 258 33.89 4.26 32.87
CA ALA A 258 33.78 4.49 31.45
C ALA A 258 32.68 5.52 31.16
N PRO A 259 32.87 6.46 30.23
CA PRO A 259 31.81 7.34 29.78
C PRO A 259 30.63 6.52 29.21
N PRO A 260 29.40 7.05 29.25
CA PRO A 260 28.27 6.47 28.53
C PRO A 260 28.62 6.22 27.06
N LEU A 261 28.17 5.08 26.52
CA LEU A 261 28.55 4.62 25.17
C LEU A 261 28.19 5.63 24.08
N ASP A 262 27.04 6.30 24.21
CA ASP A 262 26.55 7.34 23.31
C ASP A 262 27.46 8.58 23.32
N GLN A 263 27.97 8.98 24.48
CA GLN A 263 28.91 10.09 24.63
C GLN A 263 30.28 9.74 24.06
N TRP A 264 30.82 8.56 24.39
CA TRP A 264 32.08 8.08 23.82
C TRP A 264 32.02 8.00 22.29
N LEU A 265 30.94 7.45 21.74
CA LEU A 265 30.80 7.35 20.29
C LEU A 265 30.69 8.73 19.65
N ALA A 266 29.95 9.67 20.26
CA ALA A 266 29.86 11.05 19.77
C ALA A 266 31.25 11.73 19.74
N GLU A 267 32.08 11.54 20.78
CA GLU A 267 33.46 12.03 20.81
C GLU A 267 34.30 11.44 19.67
N GLN A 268 34.26 10.12 19.47
CA GLN A 268 34.99 9.44 18.39
C GLN A 268 34.56 9.94 17.00
N VAL A 269 33.28 10.19 16.79
CA VAL A 269 32.74 10.72 15.54
C VAL A 269 33.26 12.12 15.27
N VAL A 270 33.27 13.00 16.28
CA VAL A 270 33.76 14.38 16.15
C VAL A 270 35.28 14.40 15.92
N GLU A 271 36.05 13.60 16.65
CA GLU A 271 37.52 13.53 16.55
C GLU A 271 37.99 13.09 15.16
N GLN A 272 37.30 12.13 14.55
CA GLN A 272 37.70 11.51 13.29
C GLN A 272 36.93 12.06 12.06
N HIS A 273 36.01 13.01 12.28
CA HIS A 273 35.29 13.66 11.20
C HIS A 273 36.26 14.45 10.31
N GLN A 274 36.08 14.32 9.00
CA GLN A 274 36.86 15.10 8.04
C GLN A 274 36.00 16.21 7.44
N PRO A 275 36.40 17.49 7.55
CA PRO A 275 35.69 18.60 6.94
C PRO A 275 35.42 18.38 5.45
N GLY A 276 34.27 18.84 4.99
CA GLY A 276 33.80 18.71 3.61
C GLY A 276 33.32 17.31 3.23
N THR A 277 33.33 16.34 4.15
CA THR A 277 32.94 14.95 3.87
C THR A 277 31.69 14.52 4.66
N LEU A 278 31.13 13.37 4.28
CA LEU A 278 30.04 12.72 5.01
C LEU A 278 30.59 11.71 6.03
N SER A 279 30.25 11.93 7.31
CA SER A 279 30.38 10.95 8.39
C SER A 279 29.03 10.27 8.63
N LEU A 280 28.99 8.94 8.48
CA LEU A 280 27.79 8.14 8.69
C LEU A 280 27.90 7.32 9.97
N VAL A 281 26.91 7.42 10.87
CA VAL A 281 26.84 6.67 12.12
C VAL A 281 25.58 5.81 12.10
N VAL A 282 25.73 4.49 12.07
CA VAL A 282 24.64 3.52 11.97
C VAL A 282 24.47 2.76 13.29
N CYS A 283 23.38 3.04 13.98
CA CYS A 283 22.97 2.40 15.23
C CYS A 283 21.90 1.34 14.98
N ASN A 284 21.85 0.28 15.80
CA ASN A 284 20.84 -0.77 15.60
C ASN A 284 19.45 -0.40 16.17
N THR A 285 19.35 0.56 17.08
CA THR A 285 18.07 0.98 17.69
C THR A 285 17.84 2.48 17.58
N VAL A 286 16.57 2.89 17.51
CA VAL A 286 16.17 4.30 17.40
C VAL A 286 16.58 5.09 18.63
N SER A 287 16.36 4.52 19.83
CA SER A 287 16.69 5.18 21.09
C SER A 287 18.19 5.48 21.21
N PHE A 288 19.05 4.54 20.78
CA PHE A 288 20.50 4.76 20.79
C PHE A 288 20.92 5.79 19.73
N ALA A 289 20.33 5.77 18.53
CA ALA A 289 20.57 6.79 17.51
C ALA A 289 20.19 8.20 18.01
N GLN A 290 19.04 8.34 18.68
CA GLN A 290 18.61 9.60 19.28
C GLN A 290 19.56 10.06 20.41
N ALA A 291 20.05 9.14 21.23
CA ALA A 291 21.01 9.45 22.31
C ALA A 291 22.35 9.97 21.75
N VAL A 292 22.92 9.26 20.77
CA VAL A 292 24.16 9.69 20.08
C VAL A 292 23.95 11.04 19.40
N PHE A 293 22.82 11.22 18.71
CA PHE A 293 22.49 12.49 18.06
C PHE A 293 22.40 13.65 19.05
N ALA A 294 21.82 13.43 20.23
CA ALA A 294 21.78 14.43 21.30
C ALA A 294 23.16 14.71 21.89
N ALA A 295 24.02 13.70 22.03
CA ALA A 295 25.37 13.83 22.58
C ALA A 295 26.37 14.54 21.65
N LEU A 296 26.15 14.52 20.33
CA LEU A 296 27.00 15.21 19.36
C LEU A 296 27.05 16.73 19.61
N SER A 297 28.16 17.19 20.19
CA SER A 297 28.47 18.60 20.43
C SER A 297 29.30 19.12 19.25
N CYS A 298 28.67 19.24 18.09
CA CYS A 298 29.37 19.37 16.83
C CYS A 298 29.29 20.75 16.20
N ASP A 299 29.03 21.85 16.92
CA ASP A 299 29.07 23.22 16.35
C ASP A 299 30.50 23.55 15.88
N PRO A 300 30.78 23.87 14.59
CA PRO A 300 29.86 24.29 13.51
C PRO A 300 29.46 23.22 12.47
N ILE A 301 29.77 21.95 12.67
CA ILE A 301 29.40 20.79 11.84
C ILE A 301 27.86 20.55 11.87
N PRO A 302 27.17 20.69 10.73
CA PRO A 302 25.77 20.30 10.61
C PRO A 302 25.56 18.81 10.92
N LYS A 303 24.45 18.50 11.61
CA LYS A 303 24.01 17.11 11.86
C LYS A 303 22.57 16.88 11.46
N ILE A 304 22.26 15.63 11.10
CA ILE A 304 20.91 15.13 10.82
C ILE A 304 20.68 13.77 11.49
N LEU A 305 19.40 13.47 11.77
CA LEU A 305 18.96 12.18 12.29
C LEU A 305 17.99 11.52 11.31
N LEU A 306 18.26 10.27 10.94
CA LEU A 306 17.37 9.48 10.08
C LEU A 306 16.98 8.18 10.76
N THR A 307 15.70 8.04 11.12
CA THR A 307 15.14 6.82 11.71
C THR A 307 13.75 6.51 11.14
N SER A 308 13.16 5.37 11.49
CA SER A 308 11.78 5.03 11.10
C SER A 308 10.72 5.89 11.80
N ARG A 309 11.04 6.50 12.96
CA ARG A 309 10.06 7.10 13.88
C ARG A 309 9.76 8.57 13.58
N PHE A 310 9.52 8.91 12.32
CA PHE A 310 9.20 10.27 11.88
C PHE A 310 7.86 10.31 11.13
N ARG A 311 7.18 11.45 11.17
CA ARG A 311 6.16 11.80 10.18
C ARG A 311 6.80 11.84 8.80
N ALA A 312 6.04 11.50 7.77
CA ALA A 312 6.55 11.45 6.41
C ALA A 312 7.20 12.78 5.97
N VAL A 313 6.53 13.90 6.26
CA VAL A 313 7.02 15.25 5.91
C VAL A 313 8.35 15.61 6.58
N ASP A 314 8.49 15.29 7.88
CA ASP A 314 9.71 15.62 8.62
C ASP A 314 10.87 14.74 8.17
N ARG A 315 10.61 13.44 7.97
CA ARG A 315 11.59 12.50 7.42
C ARG A 315 12.14 12.96 6.07
N GLN A 316 11.23 13.37 5.18
CA GLN A 316 11.59 13.85 3.84
C GLN A 316 12.53 15.06 3.92
N ALA A 317 12.31 15.98 4.87
CA ALA A 317 13.20 17.14 5.05
C ALA A 317 14.63 16.73 5.45
N HIS A 318 14.80 15.75 6.34
CA HIS A 318 16.14 15.24 6.70
C HIS A 318 16.80 14.48 5.55
N GLU A 319 16.04 13.68 4.78
CA GLU A 319 16.54 12.96 3.60
C GLU A 319 17.00 13.95 2.50
N GLN A 320 16.23 15.00 2.24
CA GLN A 320 16.60 16.05 1.28
C GLN A 320 17.89 16.77 1.68
N ARG A 321 18.10 17.04 2.97
CA ARG A 321 19.37 17.65 3.45
C ARG A 321 20.58 16.74 3.18
N LEU A 322 20.43 15.43 3.36
CA LEU A 322 21.47 14.45 3.06
C LEU A 322 21.78 14.39 1.56
N LEU A 323 20.73 14.31 0.73
CA LEU A 323 20.88 14.25 -0.73
C LEU A 323 21.48 15.55 -1.29
N ALA A 324 21.04 16.71 -0.82
CA ALA A 324 21.60 18.00 -1.22
C ALA A 324 23.09 18.13 -0.85
N PHE A 325 23.52 17.58 0.28
CA PHE A 325 24.95 17.49 0.61
C PHE A 325 25.69 16.60 -0.39
N GLU A 326 25.17 15.41 -0.67
CA GLU A 326 25.79 14.46 -1.60
C GLU A 326 25.86 14.98 -3.04
N GLU A 327 24.87 15.74 -3.50
CA GLU A 327 24.90 16.41 -4.81
C GLU A 327 26.03 17.44 -4.89
N ARG A 328 26.18 18.30 -3.87
CA ARG A 328 27.29 19.25 -3.79
C ARG A 328 28.64 18.54 -3.76
N ARG A 329 28.75 17.43 -3.03
CA ARG A 329 29.96 16.60 -2.97
C ARG A 329 30.27 15.96 -4.33
N LYS A 330 29.26 15.44 -5.04
CA LYS A 330 29.43 14.85 -6.37
C LYS A 330 29.86 15.87 -7.43
N ALA A 331 29.49 17.13 -7.27
CA ALA A 331 29.82 18.23 -8.17
C ALA A 331 31.27 18.71 -8.10
N VAL A 332 32.01 18.39 -7.03
CA VAL A 332 33.43 18.75 -6.90
C VAL A 332 34.35 17.58 -7.30
N PRO A 333 35.55 17.87 -7.87
CA PRO A 333 36.59 16.86 -8.04
C PRO A 333 37.12 16.38 -6.67
N GLY A 334 37.09 15.07 -6.41
CA GLY A 334 37.58 14.48 -5.15
C GLY A 334 36.47 14.02 -4.20
N THR A 335 36.79 13.96 -2.90
CA THR A 335 35.87 13.46 -1.85
C THR A 335 35.36 14.49 -0.86
N ALA A 336 36.01 15.65 -0.78
CA ALA A 336 35.69 16.69 0.20
C ALA A 336 35.28 17.99 -0.51
N ILE A 337 34.20 18.61 -0.03
CA ILE A 337 33.78 19.95 -0.47
C ILE A 337 34.73 20.98 0.17
N PRO A 338 35.41 21.83 -0.61
CA PRO A 338 36.28 22.87 -0.06
C PRO A 338 35.53 23.84 0.85
N ASP A 339 36.17 24.24 1.96
CA ASP A 339 35.66 25.21 2.95
C ASP A 339 34.29 24.89 3.57
N ASP A 340 33.84 23.64 3.46
CA ASP A 340 32.58 23.16 4.04
C ASP A 340 32.87 22.37 5.33
N PRO A 341 32.10 22.56 6.41
CA PRO A 341 32.32 21.83 7.66
C PRO A 341 32.00 20.33 7.57
N GLY A 342 31.38 19.86 6.47
CA GLY A 342 30.95 18.48 6.30
C GLY A 342 29.52 18.23 6.79
N LEU A 343 29.13 16.96 6.87
CA LEU A 343 27.83 16.54 7.42
C LEU A 343 28.00 15.28 8.27
N VAL A 344 27.40 15.27 9.46
CA VAL A 344 27.26 14.07 10.29
C VAL A 344 25.82 13.57 10.20
N CYS A 345 25.65 12.34 9.70
CA CYS A 345 24.36 11.66 9.66
C CYS A 345 24.34 10.54 10.68
N VAL A 346 23.52 10.70 11.73
CA VAL A 346 23.20 9.60 12.64
C VAL A 346 21.94 8.92 12.14
N CYS A 347 21.95 7.61 12.05
CA CYS A 347 20.84 6.86 11.48
C CYS A 347 20.70 5.46 12.07
N THR A 348 19.55 4.85 11.83
CA THR A 348 19.37 3.40 12.03
C THR A 348 19.57 2.65 10.71
N GLN A 349 19.02 1.44 10.58
CA GLN A 349 19.04 0.63 9.36
C GLN A 349 18.42 1.32 8.14
N VAL A 350 17.77 2.47 8.31
CA VAL A 350 17.11 3.23 7.22
C VAL A 350 18.03 3.58 6.05
N ILE A 351 19.35 3.57 6.25
CA ILE A 351 20.36 3.85 5.22
C ILE A 351 20.89 2.60 4.51
N GLU A 352 20.58 1.40 5.03
CA GLU A 352 21.05 0.13 4.46
C GLU A 352 20.58 -0.06 3.01
N ALA A 353 19.43 0.52 2.67
CA ALA A 353 18.90 0.51 1.31
C ALA A 353 18.32 1.89 0.93
N GLY A 354 18.45 2.26 -0.35
CA GLY A 354 17.69 3.39 -0.91
C GLY A 354 18.29 4.75 -0.79
N VAL A 355 19.53 4.89 -0.33
CA VAL A 355 20.23 6.18 -0.33
C VAL A 355 21.54 6.04 -1.10
N ASP A 356 21.68 6.79 -2.20
CA ASP A 356 22.88 6.81 -3.04
C ASP A 356 23.90 7.83 -2.52
N ILE A 357 24.45 7.50 -1.35
CA ILE A 357 25.47 8.29 -0.65
C ILE A 357 26.82 7.57 -0.64
N SER A 358 27.90 8.36 -0.59
CA SER A 358 29.27 7.87 -0.39
C SER A 358 29.86 8.50 0.87
N ALA A 359 29.88 7.74 1.97
CA ALA A 359 30.49 8.16 3.22
C ALA A 359 32.02 8.03 3.16
N HIS A 360 32.72 8.99 3.77
CA HIS A 360 34.17 8.94 3.95
C HIS A 360 34.57 8.26 5.26
N ARG A 361 33.74 8.44 6.30
CA ARG A 361 33.86 7.76 7.58
C ARG A 361 32.55 7.06 7.90
N LEU A 362 32.63 5.80 8.31
CA LEU A 362 31.46 5.00 8.66
C LEU A 362 31.66 4.38 10.04
N TRP A 363 30.77 4.70 10.98
CA TRP A 363 30.63 3.98 12.24
C TRP A 363 29.42 3.07 12.12
N SER A 364 29.58 1.79 12.42
CA SER A 364 28.46 0.85 12.47
C SER A 364 28.49 0.01 13.74
N GLU A 365 27.33 -0.08 14.40
CA GLU A 365 27.12 -1.12 15.39
C GLU A 365 27.18 -2.48 14.69
N CYS A 366 27.75 -3.49 15.33
CA CYS A 366 27.78 -4.84 14.75
C CYS A 366 26.35 -5.36 14.50
N ALA A 367 26.13 -5.99 13.34
CA ALA A 367 24.85 -6.49 12.88
C ALA A 367 25.03 -7.84 12.15
N PRO A 368 23.95 -8.55 11.77
CA PRO A 368 24.05 -9.71 10.90
C PRO A 368 24.81 -9.40 9.61
N TRP A 369 25.48 -10.40 9.05
CA TRP A 369 26.37 -10.22 7.90
C TRP A 369 25.73 -9.49 6.69
N PRO A 370 24.50 -9.81 6.26
CA PRO A 370 23.86 -9.07 5.16
C PRO A 370 23.75 -7.57 5.43
N SER A 371 23.34 -7.17 6.64
CA SER A 371 23.29 -5.75 7.04
C SER A 371 24.67 -5.12 7.07
N MET A 372 25.69 -5.83 7.55
CA MET A 372 27.08 -5.32 7.54
C MET A 372 27.56 -5.04 6.12
N VAL A 373 27.33 -5.96 5.17
CA VAL A 373 27.69 -5.76 3.76
C VAL A 373 26.98 -4.53 3.17
N GLN A 374 25.70 -4.33 3.49
CA GLN A 374 24.93 -3.16 3.01
C GLN A 374 25.43 -1.84 3.59
N ARG A 375 25.76 -1.80 4.88
CA ARG A 375 26.35 -0.61 5.53
C ARG A 375 27.72 -0.28 4.94
N LEU A 376 28.59 -1.28 4.81
CA LEU A 376 29.88 -1.14 4.12
C LEU A 376 29.70 -0.76 2.64
N GLY A 377 28.56 -1.08 2.04
CA GLY A 377 28.08 -0.61 0.74
C GLY A 377 27.97 0.91 0.58
N ARG A 378 27.92 1.65 1.70
CA ARG A 378 27.86 3.12 1.75
C ARG A 378 29.24 3.76 1.99
N LEU A 379 30.25 2.98 2.37
CA LEU A 379 31.63 3.47 2.50
C LEU A 379 32.29 3.52 1.12
N ASN A 380 32.84 4.67 0.75
CA ASN A 380 33.59 4.84 -0.50
C ASN A 380 32.84 4.26 -1.71
N ARG A 381 31.53 4.56 -1.79
CA ARG A 381 30.62 3.96 -2.76
C ARG A 381 30.96 4.33 -4.19
N ASP A 382 31.46 5.55 -4.40
CA ASP A 382 31.87 6.07 -5.70
C ASP A 382 33.34 5.80 -6.05
N GLY A 383 34.09 5.11 -5.18
CA GLY A 383 35.50 4.75 -5.40
C GLY A 383 36.47 5.94 -5.44
N ARG A 384 36.05 7.13 -4.96
CA ARG A 384 36.89 8.35 -4.98
C ARG A 384 37.77 8.51 -3.74
N GLY A 385 37.47 7.83 -2.63
CA GLY A 385 38.10 8.03 -1.33
C GLY A 385 39.20 7.03 -1.01
N GLN A 386 40.46 7.43 -1.20
CA GLN A 386 41.63 6.59 -0.89
C GLN A 386 41.85 6.37 0.62
N HIS A 387 41.36 7.29 1.46
CA HIS A 387 41.49 7.25 2.92
C HIS A 387 40.17 6.97 3.64
N ALA A 388 39.15 6.47 2.93
CA ALA A 388 37.89 6.13 3.56
C ALA A 388 38.07 4.98 4.56
N GLN A 389 37.37 5.01 5.70
CA GLN A 389 37.52 4.04 6.78
C GLN A 389 36.16 3.71 7.42
N ALA A 390 35.94 2.42 7.71
CA ALA A 390 34.86 1.96 8.56
C ALA A 390 35.37 1.53 9.94
N TYR A 391 34.57 1.85 10.96
CA TYR A 391 34.75 1.49 12.35
C TYR A 391 33.52 0.71 12.81
N VAL A 392 33.71 -0.54 13.23
CA VAL A 392 32.64 -1.41 13.72
C VAL A 392 32.80 -1.61 15.22
N TRP A 393 31.78 -1.31 16.01
CA TRP A 393 31.83 -1.57 17.45
C TRP A 393 30.85 -2.66 17.87
N PHE A 394 31.17 -3.35 18.96
CA PHE A 394 30.29 -4.29 19.62
C PHE A 394 30.27 -4.04 21.11
N ALA A 395 29.12 -3.62 21.64
CA ALA A 395 28.97 -3.25 23.05
C ALA A 395 28.42 -4.40 23.94
N GLY A 396 28.44 -5.65 23.46
CA GLY A 396 27.93 -6.81 24.21
C GLY A 396 26.40 -6.91 24.31
N GLY A 397 25.68 -5.77 24.25
CA GLY A 397 24.22 -5.66 24.28
C GLY A 397 23.57 -6.20 25.56
N SER A 398 22.42 -5.67 25.97
CA SER A 398 21.58 -6.39 26.91
C SER A 398 20.99 -7.60 26.19
N LYS A 399 21.44 -8.81 26.55
CA LYS A 399 20.85 -10.05 26.01
C LYS A 399 19.42 -10.14 26.55
N ALA A 400 18.45 -9.86 25.69
CA ALA A 400 17.05 -10.09 26.00
C ALA A 400 16.63 -11.46 25.47
N LYS A 401 15.76 -12.17 26.22
CA LYS A 401 15.02 -13.30 25.66
C LYS A 401 13.87 -12.73 24.83
N GLY A 402 13.85 -13.07 23.55
CA GLY A 402 12.70 -12.85 22.67
C GLY A 402 11.50 -13.68 23.12
N LYS A 403 10.31 -13.34 22.62
CA LYS A 403 9.06 -14.07 22.90
C LYS A 403 9.10 -15.52 22.40
N ASP A 404 9.92 -15.77 21.39
CA ASP A 404 10.26 -17.08 20.81
C ASP A 404 11.30 -17.87 21.63
N GLY A 405 11.79 -17.32 22.74
CA GLY A 405 12.86 -17.90 23.55
C GLY A 405 14.27 -17.67 22.99
N ALA A 406 14.41 -17.06 21.81
CA ALA A 406 15.71 -16.77 21.20
C ALA A 406 16.41 -15.61 21.91
N THR A 407 17.72 -15.68 22.05
CA THR A 407 18.49 -14.55 22.61
C THR A 407 18.69 -13.50 21.52
N ARG A 408 18.40 -12.22 21.83
CA ARG A 408 18.53 -11.09 20.89
C ARG A 408 19.56 -10.07 21.36
N ILE A 409 20.17 -9.37 20.40
CA ILE A 409 21.04 -8.20 20.60
C ILE A 409 20.46 -7.07 19.74
N GLY A 410 19.92 -6.04 20.38
CA GLY A 410 19.11 -5.04 19.69
C GLY A 410 17.94 -5.71 18.94
N PRO A 411 17.69 -5.36 17.66
CA PRO A 411 16.60 -5.95 16.88
C PRO A 411 16.94 -7.34 16.29
N TYR A 412 18.16 -7.85 16.44
CA TYR A 412 18.61 -9.05 15.73
C TYR A 412 18.77 -10.27 16.63
N ASN A 413 18.74 -11.46 16.04
CA ASN A 413 19.13 -12.70 16.71
C ASN A 413 20.63 -12.63 17.09
N ALA A 414 20.94 -12.96 18.35
CA ALA A 414 22.30 -12.88 18.88
C ALA A 414 23.27 -13.78 18.11
N GLU A 415 22.86 -14.98 17.68
CA GLU A 415 23.70 -15.90 16.90
C GLU A 415 24.12 -15.27 15.57
N GLN A 416 23.18 -14.59 14.89
CA GLN A 416 23.41 -13.91 13.61
C GLN A 416 24.34 -12.70 13.78
N VAL A 417 24.19 -11.93 14.87
CA VAL A 417 25.11 -10.83 15.21
C VAL A 417 26.52 -11.35 15.50
N MET A 418 26.64 -12.43 16.28
CA MET A 418 27.94 -13.04 16.59
C MET A 418 28.61 -13.65 15.35
N LEU A 419 27.83 -14.21 14.42
CA LEU A 419 28.32 -14.68 13.13
C LEU A 419 28.80 -13.52 12.25
N GLY A 420 28.03 -12.43 12.21
CA GLY A 420 28.43 -11.17 11.58
C GLY A 420 29.74 -10.62 12.15
N LEU A 421 29.90 -10.60 13.47
CA LEU A 421 31.12 -10.15 14.14
C LEU A 421 32.34 -10.96 13.70
N ARG A 422 32.26 -12.30 13.70
CA ARG A 422 33.36 -13.16 13.24
C ARG A 422 33.75 -12.90 11.79
N LEU A 423 32.77 -12.69 10.91
CA LEU A 423 33.01 -12.40 9.50
C LEU A 423 33.61 -10.99 9.31
N VAL A 424 33.20 -10.01 10.12
CA VAL A 424 33.80 -8.66 10.14
C VAL A 424 35.25 -8.72 10.64
N GLU A 425 35.54 -9.47 11.70
CA GLU A 425 36.91 -9.68 12.20
C GLU A 425 37.82 -10.30 11.13
N ALA A 426 37.30 -11.27 10.37
CA ALA A 426 38.00 -11.83 9.23
C ALA A 426 38.21 -10.80 8.10
N LEU A 427 37.18 -9.98 7.82
CA LEU A 427 37.22 -8.93 6.81
C LEU A 427 38.24 -7.82 7.14
N THR A 428 38.46 -7.49 8.40
CA THR A 428 39.47 -6.51 8.85
C THR A 428 40.86 -6.84 8.30
N LEU A 429 41.26 -8.12 8.33
CA LEU A 429 42.57 -8.56 7.84
C LEU A 429 42.70 -8.48 6.31
N LEU A 430 41.60 -8.75 5.60
CA LEU A 430 41.56 -8.80 4.13
C LEU A 430 41.44 -7.40 3.53
N SER A 431 40.52 -6.59 4.06
CA SER A 431 40.20 -5.24 3.56
C SER A 431 41.36 -4.24 3.65
N ALA A 432 42.36 -4.52 4.49
CA ALA A 432 43.61 -3.74 4.55
C ALA A 432 44.47 -3.89 3.28
N LYS A 433 44.37 -5.03 2.58
CA LYS A 433 45.26 -5.38 1.46
C LYS A 433 44.54 -5.49 0.12
N GLN A 434 43.28 -5.88 0.14
CA GLN A 434 42.48 -6.25 -1.03
C GLN A 434 41.40 -5.20 -1.32
N SER A 435 40.90 -5.18 -2.55
CA SER A 435 39.64 -4.51 -2.89
C SER A 435 38.47 -5.16 -2.13
N ALA A 436 37.35 -4.44 -2.01
CA ALA A 436 36.17 -5.00 -1.34
C ALA A 436 35.67 -6.30 -1.99
N ARG A 437 35.75 -6.38 -3.33
CA ARG A 437 35.36 -7.57 -4.10
C ARG A 437 36.26 -8.77 -3.79
N GLU A 438 37.57 -8.60 -3.94
CA GLU A 438 38.56 -9.67 -3.69
C GLU A 438 38.47 -10.18 -2.26
N ALA A 439 38.23 -9.30 -1.29
CA ALA A 439 38.06 -9.68 0.11
C ALA A 439 36.81 -10.56 0.32
N LEU A 440 35.68 -10.22 -0.32
CA LEU A 440 34.46 -11.02 -0.26
C LEU A 440 34.61 -12.37 -0.98
N GLU A 441 35.26 -12.40 -2.15
CA GLU A 441 35.57 -13.65 -2.88
C GLU A 441 36.50 -14.55 -2.05
N THR A 442 37.53 -13.97 -1.41
CA THR A 442 38.44 -14.69 -0.52
C THR A 442 37.70 -15.25 0.70
N LEU A 443 36.75 -14.51 1.28
CA LEU A 443 35.90 -15.02 2.36
C LEU A 443 35.02 -16.19 1.90
N ALA A 444 34.46 -16.10 0.70
CA ALA A 444 33.58 -17.13 0.14
C ALA A 444 34.29 -18.43 -0.24
N GLN A 445 35.58 -18.36 -0.57
CA GLN A 445 36.40 -19.52 -0.96
C GLN A 445 37.33 -20.00 0.16
N GLY A 446 37.44 -19.22 1.25
CA GLY A 446 38.40 -19.45 2.32
C GLY A 446 37.86 -20.25 3.50
N LYS A 447 38.60 -20.18 4.62
CA LYS A 447 38.29 -20.88 5.88
C LYS A 447 36.95 -20.50 6.52
N HIS A 448 36.36 -19.37 6.12
CA HIS A 448 35.08 -18.86 6.63
C HIS A 448 33.89 -19.11 5.69
N ALA A 449 34.06 -19.92 4.63
CA ALA A 449 33.01 -20.17 3.64
C ALA A 449 31.75 -20.80 4.25
N ALA A 450 31.91 -21.70 5.23
CA ALA A 450 30.79 -22.33 5.92
C ALA A 450 30.00 -21.33 6.78
N GLU A 451 30.71 -20.47 7.52
CA GLU A 451 30.13 -19.37 8.28
C GLU A 451 29.41 -18.38 7.37
N LEU A 452 30.02 -18.01 6.24
CA LEU A 452 29.43 -17.13 5.24
C LEU A 452 28.15 -17.73 4.68
N ASN A 453 28.18 -18.98 4.23
CA ASN A 453 27.00 -19.67 3.71
C ASN A 453 25.89 -19.70 4.75
N LYS A 454 26.20 -20.03 6.01
CA LYS A 454 25.22 -19.99 7.11
C LYS A 454 24.66 -18.59 7.36
N ALA A 455 25.48 -17.54 7.24
CA ALA A 455 25.07 -16.15 7.43
C ALA A 455 24.18 -15.60 6.31
N LEU A 456 24.24 -16.21 5.11
CA LEU A 456 23.46 -15.84 3.94
C LEU A 456 22.16 -16.65 3.80
N GLN A 457 21.97 -17.70 4.60
CA GLN A 457 20.71 -18.44 4.63
C GLN A 457 19.62 -17.60 5.31
N PRO A 458 18.50 -17.29 4.63
CA PRO A 458 17.38 -16.63 5.27
C PRO A 458 16.79 -17.55 6.33
N ALA A 459 16.51 -16.99 7.52
CA ALA A 459 15.81 -17.73 8.57
C ALA A 459 14.37 -18.02 8.13
N LEU A 460 13.88 -19.22 8.43
CA LEU A 460 12.47 -19.53 8.24
C LEU A 460 11.63 -18.65 9.15
N THR A 461 10.62 -18.00 8.57
CA THR A 461 9.68 -17.13 9.25
C THR A 461 8.25 -17.50 8.85
N PRO A 462 7.21 -17.00 9.53
CA PRO A 462 5.83 -17.28 9.14
C PRO A 462 5.59 -16.99 7.66
N LEU A 463 4.92 -17.91 6.98
CA LEU A 463 4.58 -17.84 5.56
C LEU A 463 3.12 -18.25 5.39
N PRO A 464 2.36 -17.56 4.51
CA PRO A 464 0.94 -17.86 4.33
C PRO A 464 0.75 -19.17 3.59
N ARG A 465 -0.27 -19.93 3.99
CA ARG A 465 -0.74 -21.14 3.33
C ARG A 465 -1.93 -20.81 2.43
N ALA A 466 -2.28 -21.73 1.54
CA ALA A 466 -3.43 -21.56 0.65
C ALA A 466 -4.74 -21.33 1.43
N VAL A 467 -4.91 -22.00 2.58
CA VAL A 467 -6.06 -21.79 3.49
C VAL A 467 -6.09 -20.39 4.07
N ASP A 468 -4.92 -19.81 4.39
CA ASP A 468 -4.84 -18.45 4.93
C ASP A 468 -5.26 -17.44 3.86
N VAL A 469 -4.68 -17.52 2.66
CA VAL A 469 -5.01 -16.59 1.56
C VAL A 469 -6.46 -16.75 1.09
N HIS A 470 -6.99 -17.98 1.06
CA HIS A 470 -8.40 -18.23 0.77
C HIS A 470 -9.30 -17.61 1.85
N GLY A 471 -9.00 -17.80 3.13
CA GLY A 471 -9.75 -17.20 4.24
C GLY A 471 -9.70 -15.66 4.24
N LEU A 472 -8.58 -15.08 3.81
CA LEU A 472 -8.42 -13.62 3.65
C LEU A 472 -9.32 -13.03 2.55
N PHE A 473 -9.94 -13.85 1.70
CA PHE A 473 -10.95 -13.39 0.76
C PHE A 473 -12.12 -12.71 1.48
N SER A 474 -12.51 -13.18 2.67
CA SER A 474 -13.48 -12.45 3.50
C SER A 474 -12.87 -11.16 4.04
N THR A 475 -13.57 -10.04 3.85
CA THR A 475 -13.18 -8.70 4.31
C THR A 475 -14.03 -8.23 5.50
N GLU A 476 -14.83 -9.13 6.08
CA GLU A 476 -15.63 -8.84 7.27
C GLU A 476 -14.77 -8.79 8.54
N PRO A 477 -15.20 -8.02 9.57
CA PRO A 477 -14.54 -8.05 10.85
C PRO A 477 -14.66 -9.43 11.50
N ASP A 478 -13.66 -9.81 12.28
CA ASP A 478 -13.72 -10.98 13.14
C ASP A 478 -14.71 -10.80 14.30
N VAL A 479 -14.90 -11.85 15.10
CA VAL A 479 -15.81 -11.84 16.26
C VAL A 479 -15.47 -10.80 17.34
N PHE A 480 -14.25 -10.26 17.34
CA PHE A 480 -13.81 -9.20 18.24
C PHE A 480 -13.91 -7.81 17.60
N GLY A 481 -14.45 -7.72 16.39
CA GLY A 481 -14.55 -6.48 15.62
C GLY A 481 -13.23 -6.04 14.99
N GLY A 482 -12.18 -6.88 15.04
CA GLY A 482 -10.90 -6.68 14.37
C GLY A 482 -10.89 -7.24 12.95
N PHE A 483 -9.72 -7.27 12.31
CA PHE A 483 -9.52 -7.96 11.04
C PHE A 483 -8.38 -8.95 11.20
N THR A 484 -8.40 -10.03 10.42
CA THR A 484 -7.29 -10.98 10.36
C THR A 484 -6.00 -10.24 10.03
N ASP A 485 -5.06 -10.24 10.97
CA ASP A 485 -3.78 -9.57 10.83
C ASP A 485 -2.85 -10.39 9.92
N VAL A 486 -2.28 -9.73 8.91
CA VAL A 486 -1.30 -10.31 7.99
C VAL A 486 0.13 -9.85 8.30
N SER A 487 0.33 -9.09 9.38
CA SER A 487 1.64 -8.56 9.77
C SER A 487 2.68 -9.67 9.91
N ALA A 488 2.31 -10.85 10.40
CA ALA A 488 3.18 -12.02 10.48
C ALA A 488 3.76 -12.44 9.12
N PHE A 489 3.01 -12.27 8.03
CA PHE A 489 3.42 -12.61 6.66
C PHE A 489 4.16 -11.48 5.95
N VAL A 490 4.08 -10.25 6.45
CA VAL A 490 4.66 -9.06 5.81
C VAL A 490 5.93 -8.61 6.55
N ARG A 491 5.86 -8.53 7.88
CA ARG A 491 6.91 -8.01 8.79
C ARG A 491 7.40 -9.05 9.80
N GLY A 492 6.55 -10.02 10.16
CA GLY A 492 6.85 -11.09 11.12
C GLY A 492 6.25 -10.88 12.49
N ASP A 493 6.60 -11.78 13.42
CA ASP A 493 6.32 -11.64 14.85
C ASP A 493 7.22 -10.54 15.45
N ASP A 494 6.98 -9.31 15.02
CA ASP A 494 7.73 -8.17 15.48
C ASP A 494 7.19 -7.71 16.85
N PRO A 495 7.98 -7.78 17.94
CA PRO A 495 7.62 -7.10 19.18
C PRO A 495 7.47 -5.58 19.00
N GLU A 496 7.98 -4.99 17.91
CA GLU A 496 7.79 -3.60 17.49
C GLU A 496 6.67 -3.39 16.45
N ALA A 497 5.65 -4.26 16.41
CA ALA A 497 4.49 -4.04 15.56
C ALA A 497 3.94 -2.61 15.75
N ASP A 498 3.92 -1.85 14.66
CA ASP A 498 3.67 -0.41 14.71
C ASP A 498 2.19 -0.07 14.63
N VAL A 499 1.85 1.03 15.28
CA VAL A 499 0.63 1.80 15.04
C VAL A 499 0.99 3.11 14.34
N THR A 500 0.05 3.66 13.59
CA THR A 500 0.22 4.99 12.99
C THR A 500 -0.44 6.03 13.87
N VAL A 501 0.36 6.93 14.41
CA VAL A 501 -0.09 8.02 15.28
C VAL A 501 -0.14 9.32 14.49
N PHE A 502 -1.22 10.08 14.65
CA PHE A 502 -1.33 11.44 14.13
C PHE A 502 -1.97 12.37 15.13
N TRP A 503 -1.82 13.69 14.94
CA TRP A 503 -2.23 14.69 15.93
C TRP A 503 -3.31 15.62 15.36
N ARG A 504 -4.27 16.00 16.22
CA ARG A 504 -5.32 16.99 15.95
C ARG A 504 -5.54 17.92 17.15
N ALA A 505 -6.14 19.08 16.91
CA ALA A 505 -6.51 20.04 17.94
C ALA A 505 -8.03 20.10 18.12
N TRP A 506 -8.49 19.99 19.37
CA TRP A 506 -9.88 20.23 19.77
C TRP A 506 -9.93 20.67 21.24
N SER A 507 -11.05 21.24 21.67
CA SER A 507 -11.18 21.91 22.97
C SER A 507 -11.38 20.94 24.14
N SER A 508 -12.12 19.86 23.93
CA SER A 508 -12.52 18.91 24.98
C SER A 508 -11.35 18.02 25.43
N LYS A 509 -11.43 17.48 26.65
CA LYS A 509 -10.53 16.41 27.13
C LYS A 509 -10.99 15.00 26.71
N GLY A 510 -12.21 14.90 26.18
CA GLY A 510 -12.85 13.65 25.79
C GLY A 510 -12.89 13.51 24.28
N SER A 511 -13.93 12.81 23.78
CA SER A 511 -14.10 12.62 22.34
C SER A 511 -14.18 13.99 21.65
N PRO A 512 -13.61 14.13 20.45
CA PRO A 512 -13.84 15.33 19.65
C PRO A 512 -15.35 15.54 19.46
N PRO A 513 -15.91 16.71 19.88
CA PRO A 513 -17.32 17.00 19.67
C PRO A 513 -17.68 17.01 18.19
N ASP A 514 -18.88 16.55 17.83
CA ASP A 514 -19.34 16.50 16.42
C ASP A 514 -19.25 17.87 15.73
N GLU A 515 -19.47 18.95 16.49
CA GLU A 515 -19.39 20.34 16.01
C GLU A 515 -17.97 20.79 15.67
N GLU A 516 -16.95 20.21 16.32
CA GLU A 516 -15.54 20.50 16.09
C GLU A 516 -14.90 19.57 15.04
N GLN A 517 -15.61 18.52 14.61
CA GLN A 517 -15.17 17.57 13.57
C GLN A 517 -15.26 18.19 12.16
N THR A 518 -14.52 19.27 11.97
CA THR A 518 -14.58 20.18 10.81
C THR A 518 -13.35 20.12 9.92
N GLY A 519 -12.32 19.39 10.34
CA GLY A 519 -11.06 19.24 9.64
C GLY A 519 -11.04 18.06 8.68
N PRO A 520 -9.90 17.85 8.00
CA PRO A 520 -9.74 16.74 7.07
C PRO A 520 -9.69 15.41 7.82
N ALA A 521 -10.08 14.34 7.10
CA ALA A 521 -9.74 12.98 7.50
C ALA A 521 -8.22 12.80 7.63
N PHE A 522 -7.79 11.68 8.20
CA PHE A 522 -6.37 11.33 8.27
C PHE A 522 -5.70 11.37 6.89
N ARG A 523 -4.57 12.08 6.81
CA ARG A 523 -3.71 12.16 5.63
C ARG A 523 -2.42 11.37 5.88
N PRO A 524 -2.04 10.44 4.98
CA PRO A 524 -0.87 9.58 5.17
C PRO A 524 0.43 10.30 5.55
N GLU A 525 0.67 11.51 5.02
CA GLU A 525 1.88 12.29 5.22
C GLU A 525 2.08 12.82 6.64
N GLU A 526 1.01 12.88 7.44
CA GLU A 526 1.05 13.38 8.81
C GLU A 526 1.20 12.26 9.86
N GLY A 527 1.12 11.00 9.44
CA GLY A 527 1.24 9.83 10.30
C GLY A 527 2.69 9.54 10.70
N CYS A 528 2.92 9.27 11.98
CA CYS A 528 4.17 8.77 12.53
C CYS A 528 4.01 7.30 12.93
N PRO A 529 4.84 6.36 12.43
CA PRO A 529 4.86 5.00 12.94
C PRO A 529 5.49 4.97 14.33
N VAL A 530 4.85 4.28 15.27
CA VAL A 530 5.27 4.16 16.67
C VAL A 530 5.08 2.70 17.11
N PRO A 531 6.04 2.08 17.81
CA PRO A 531 5.83 0.74 18.35
C PRO A 531 4.61 0.71 19.26
N MET A 532 3.72 -0.27 19.05
CA MET A 532 2.49 -0.40 19.85
C MET A 532 2.79 -0.35 21.36
N TRP A 533 3.77 -1.10 21.83
CA TRP A 533 4.13 -1.18 23.24
C TRP A 533 4.64 0.16 23.80
N GLU A 534 5.36 0.94 22.98
CA GLU A 534 5.89 2.23 23.37
C GLU A 534 4.76 3.26 23.46
N LEU A 535 3.82 3.24 22.51
CA LEU A 535 2.61 4.05 22.60
C LEU A 535 1.76 3.66 23.82
N SER A 536 1.51 2.37 24.06
CA SER A 536 0.75 1.91 25.22
C SER A 536 1.41 2.38 26.53
N LYS A 537 2.73 2.27 26.64
CA LYS A 537 3.50 2.78 27.80
C LYS A 537 3.39 4.30 27.93
N PHE A 538 3.47 5.04 26.83
CA PHE A 538 3.30 6.49 26.81
C PHE A 538 1.90 6.92 27.25
N LEU A 539 0.84 6.27 26.75
CA LEU A 539 -0.55 6.54 27.13
C LEU A 539 -0.78 6.28 28.63
N GLN A 540 -0.22 5.19 29.16
CA GLN A 540 -0.26 4.88 30.59
C GLN A 540 0.47 5.94 31.42
N ALA A 541 1.71 6.26 31.06
CA ALA A 541 2.55 7.20 31.79
C ALA A 541 1.98 8.63 31.79
N THR A 542 1.40 9.07 30.68
CA THR A 542 0.87 10.44 30.52
C THR A 542 -0.62 10.56 30.89
N ARG A 543 -1.32 9.45 31.11
CA ARG A 543 -2.78 9.38 31.26
C ARG A 543 -3.53 10.06 30.10
N SER A 544 -2.95 10.01 28.91
CA SER A 544 -3.55 10.55 27.68
C SER A 544 -4.45 9.50 27.05
N LEU A 545 -5.43 9.94 26.26
CA LEU A 545 -6.29 9.05 25.47
C LEU A 545 -5.86 9.09 24.00
N ALA A 546 -5.95 7.94 23.33
CA ALA A 546 -5.92 7.84 21.88
C ALA A 546 -7.34 7.64 21.35
N TRP A 547 -7.56 7.96 20.08
CA TRP A 547 -8.88 7.87 19.43
C TRP A 547 -8.79 7.09 18.13
N ALA A 548 -9.67 6.11 17.96
CA ALA A 548 -9.83 5.31 16.74
C ALA A 548 -11.18 5.60 16.09
N TRP A 549 -11.26 5.58 14.75
CA TRP A 549 -12.51 5.79 14.03
C TRP A 549 -13.31 4.50 13.91
N ASN A 550 -14.57 4.50 14.36
CA ASN A 550 -15.51 3.40 14.18
C ASN A 550 -16.37 3.64 12.93
N ASP A 551 -16.19 2.82 11.88
CA ASP A 551 -16.85 2.99 10.58
C ASP A 551 -18.34 2.55 10.57
N GLN A 552 -18.74 1.67 11.48
CA GLN A 552 -20.12 1.19 11.60
C GLN A 552 -21.02 2.27 12.22
N VAL A 553 -20.50 2.93 13.26
CA VAL A 553 -21.23 3.96 14.01
C VAL A 553 -20.96 5.36 13.46
N GLY A 554 -19.80 5.56 12.81
CA GLY A 554 -19.38 6.84 12.24
C GLY A 554 -18.97 7.87 13.29
N ARG A 555 -18.18 7.45 14.29
CA ARG A 555 -17.68 8.32 15.37
C ARG A 555 -16.27 7.94 15.82
N TRP A 556 -15.59 8.87 16.47
CA TRP A 556 -14.35 8.61 17.20
C TRP A 556 -14.64 7.89 18.52
N GLU A 557 -13.95 6.78 18.78
CA GLU A 557 -14.03 6.02 20.02
C GLU A 557 -12.67 6.01 20.72
N SER A 558 -12.68 6.04 22.05
CA SER A 558 -11.45 6.06 22.84
C SER A 558 -10.75 4.71 22.78
N ALA A 559 -9.46 4.71 22.48
CA ALA A 559 -8.56 3.57 22.61
C ALA A 559 -7.62 3.82 23.79
N ARG A 560 -7.71 3.00 24.84
CA ARG A 560 -6.77 2.99 25.97
C ARG A 560 -5.54 2.16 25.61
N ALA A 561 -4.55 2.17 26.49
CA ALA A 561 -3.30 1.42 26.28
C ALA A 561 -3.52 -0.09 26.01
N ASP A 562 -4.54 -0.68 26.63
CA ASP A 562 -4.89 -2.10 26.48
C ASP A 562 -5.74 -2.37 25.22
N ASP A 563 -6.22 -1.33 24.55
CA ASP A 563 -7.01 -1.41 23.31
C ASP A 563 -6.13 -1.23 22.06
N VAL A 564 -4.88 -0.78 22.23
CA VAL A 564 -3.95 -0.59 21.11
C VAL A 564 -3.61 -1.95 20.49
N ARG A 565 -3.77 -2.06 19.18
CA ARG A 565 -3.44 -3.24 18.36
C ARG A 565 -2.54 -2.82 17.20
N PRO A 566 -1.69 -3.73 16.67
CA PRO A 566 -0.89 -3.46 15.48
C PRO A 566 -1.73 -2.93 14.30
N GLY A 567 -1.15 -2.04 13.49
CA GLY A 567 -1.80 -1.51 12.29
C GLY A 567 -2.91 -0.49 12.54
N MET A 568 -3.32 -0.25 13.81
CA MET A 568 -4.29 0.78 14.13
C MET A 568 -3.79 2.18 13.72
N ARG A 569 -4.74 3.00 13.27
CA ARG A 569 -4.55 4.45 13.09
C ARG A 569 -5.17 5.16 14.29
N LEU A 570 -4.33 5.84 15.06
CA LEU A 570 -4.70 6.44 16.33
C LEU A 570 -4.45 7.94 16.31
N MET A 571 -5.49 8.70 16.64
CA MET A 571 -5.42 10.14 16.78
C MET A 571 -5.07 10.51 18.22
N LEU A 572 -4.08 11.36 18.41
CA LEU A 572 -3.77 12.02 19.68
C LEU A 572 -4.16 13.49 19.64
N GLN A 573 -4.53 14.04 20.79
CA GLN A 573 -4.67 15.48 20.94
C GLN A 573 -3.28 16.12 20.92
N GLY A 574 -3.12 17.29 20.30
CA GLY A 574 -1.84 18.01 20.27
C GLY A 574 -1.21 18.24 21.65
N SER A 575 -2.05 18.42 22.67
CA SER A 575 -1.62 18.59 24.07
C SER A 575 -1.02 17.34 24.73
N ALA A 576 -1.19 16.15 24.11
CA ALA A 576 -0.60 14.90 24.58
C ALA A 576 0.93 14.88 24.38
N GLY A 577 1.44 15.54 23.34
CA GLY A 577 2.87 15.56 22.99
C GLY A 577 3.39 14.24 22.42
N GLY A 578 4.67 13.96 22.66
CA GLY A 578 5.36 12.72 22.26
C GLY A 578 6.20 12.81 20.99
N TYR A 579 6.26 13.98 20.33
CA TYR A 579 6.88 14.10 19.00
C TYR A 579 7.55 15.47 18.76
N GLU A 580 8.69 15.45 18.06
CA GLU A 580 9.46 16.64 17.62
C GLU A 580 9.96 16.48 16.17
N PRO A 581 9.89 17.52 15.31
CA PRO A 581 10.36 17.44 13.92
C PRO A 581 11.85 17.09 13.74
N GLU A 582 12.70 17.39 14.71
CA GLU A 582 14.15 17.13 14.63
C GLU A 582 14.54 15.72 15.09
N ARG A 583 13.74 15.12 16.00
CA ARG A 583 14.07 13.84 16.67
C ARG A 583 13.07 12.72 16.39
N GLY A 584 11.91 13.04 15.83
CA GLY A 584 10.82 12.10 15.58
C GLY A 584 9.97 11.86 16.83
N TRP A 585 9.48 10.63 17.00
CA TRP A 585 8.82 10.18 18.22
C TRP A 585 9.83 10.13 19.37
N THR A 586 9.55 10.89 20.43
CA THR A 586 10.42 11.01 21.62
C THR A 586 9.81 10.36 22.86
N ALA A 587 8.52 9.99 22.81
CA ALA A 587 7.72 9.60 23.98
C ALA A 587 7.74 10.63 25.14
N ASP A 588 8.13 11.89 24.89
CA ASP A 588 8.12 12.96 25.89
C ASP A 588 6.91 13.89 25.68
N ARG A 589 6.10 14.07 26.72
CA ARG A 589 4.93 14.96 26.73
C ARG A 589 5.28 16.44 26.46
N ARG A 590 6.54 16.83 26.68
CA ARG A 590 7.04 18.19 26.41
C ARG A 590 7.27 18.43 24.91
N SER A 591 7.57 17.37 24.16
CA SER A 591 7.71 17.39 22.71
C SER A 591 6.34 17.58 22.07
N ARG A 592 6.05 18.78 21.54
CA ARG A 592 4.73 19.14 21.00
C ARG A 592 4.82 19.68 19.59
N LEU A 593 3.85 19.30 18.78
CA LEU A 593 3.60 19.92 17.47
C LEU A 593 2.75 21.18 17.65
N ASN A 594 3.10 22.21 16.89
CA ASN A 594 2.32 23.43 16.76
C ASN A 594 1.45 23.36 15.49
N ASP A 595 0.41 24.19 15.41
CA ASP A 595 -0.43 24.37 14.22
C ASP A 595 -1.08 23.07 13.70
N LEU A 596 -1.98 22.50 14.51
CA LEU A 596 -2.66 21.25 14.20
C LEU A 596 -4.09 21.49 13.68
N ASP A 597 -4.48 20.68 12.70
CA ASP A 597 -5.84 20.69 12.17
C ASP A 597 -6.88 20.21 13.19
N PRO A 598 -8.15 20.65 13.08
CA PRO A 598 -9.25 20.05 13.81
C PRO A 598 -9.51 18.61 13.35
N PRO A 599 -10.13 17.77 14.18
CA PRO A 599 -10.49 16.40 13.81
C PRO A 599 -11.46 16.40 12.61
N GLY A 600 -11.40 15.35 11.79
CA GLY A 600 -12.35 15.10 10.69
C GLY A 600 -13.04 13.76 10.87
N ALA A 601 -14.23 13.60 10.28
CA ALA A 601 -14.90 12.30 10.22
C ALA A 601 -14.16 11.35 9.26
N GLY A 602 -14.07 10.07 9.61
CA GLY A 602 -13.59 9.02 8.70
C GLY A 602 -14.72 8.48 7.79
N ARG A 603 -14.36 7.61 6.83
CA ARG A 603 -15.36 6.90 5.99
C ARG A 603 -16.22 5.97 6.86
N THR A 604 -17.51 5.85 6.55
CA THR A 604 -18.44 4.94 7.24
C THR A 604 -18.94 3.84 6.30
N MET A 605 -19.51 2.77 6.87
CA MET A 605 -20.26 1.79 6.08
C MET A 605 -21.28 2.53 5.22
N LYS A 606 -22.11 3.40 5.82
CA LYS A 606 -23.33 3.97 5.22
C LYS A 606 -23.08 4.97 4.08
N ASP A 607 -21.87 5.47 3.92
CA ASP A 607 -21.56 6.46 2.89
C ASP A 607 -21.55 5.84 1.49
N ASP A 608 -22.02 6.58 0.49
CA ASP A 608 -21.87 6.26 -0.93
C ASP A 608 -21.26 7.47 -1.66
N PRO A 609 -19.96 7.76 -1.44
CA PRO A 609 -19.32 8.96 -1.97
C PRO A 609 -19.26 8.97 -3.51
N ARG A 610 -19.37 7.80 -4.15
CA ARG A 610 -19.37 7.69 -5.62
C ARG A 610 -20.72 7.92 -6.26
N THR A 611 -21.80 7.98 -5.47
CA THR A 611 -23.06 8.57 -5.92
C THR A 611 -23.00 10.10 -5.90
N GLU A 612 -22.09 10.72 -5.14
CA GLU A 612 -21.91 12.18 -5.02
C GLU A 612 -20.93 12.76 -6.07
N THR A 613 -21.31 12.70 -7.33
CA THR A 613 -20.45 13.04 -8.48
C THR A 613 -20.46 14.53 -8.88
N GLY A 614 -21.23 15.36 -8.16
CA GLY A 614 -21.36 16.79 -8.47
C GLY A 614 -22.41 17.10 -9.54
N TYR A 615 -23.10 16.09 -10.09
CA TYR A 615 -24.13 16.23 -11.11
C TYR A 615 -25.29 15.27 -10.86
N TRP A 616 -26.41 15.46 -11.57
CA TRP A 616 -27.49 14.48 -11.65
C TRP A 616 -27.34 13.64 -12.92
N ALA A 617 -27.48 12.32 -12.81
CA ALA A 617 -27.53 11.40 -13.96
C ALA A 617 -28.71 10.43 -13.84
N ASP A 618 -29.32 10.11 -14.97
CA ASP A 618 -30.40 9.12 -15.05
C ASP A 618 -29.84 7.71 -14.85
N LEU A 619 -30.60 6.84 -14.18
CA LEU A 619 -30.19 5.47 -13.93
C LEU A 619 -29.97 4.68 -15.23
N ARG A 620 -30.79 4.93 -16.26
CA ARG A 620 -30.63 4.28 -17.56
C ARG A 620 -29.29 4.59 -18.19
N ASP A 621 -29.02 5.88 -18.34
CA ASP A 621 -27.84 6.37 -19.05
C ASP A 621 -26.58 5.86 -18.32
N HIS A 622 -26.58 5.88 -16.98
CA HIS A 622 -25.46 5.35 -16.19
C HIS A 622 -25.25 3.84 -16.33
N LEU A 623 -26.31 3.02 -16.32
CA LEU A 623 -26.21 1.57 -16.52
C LEU A 623 -25.70 1.23 -17.93
N ASP A 624 -26.14 1.97 -18.95
CA ASP A 624 -25.68 1.78 -20.33
C ASP A 624 -24.21 2.23 -20.48
N ASP A 625 -23.80 3.34 -19.87
CA ASP A 625 -22.40 3.79 -19.82
C ASP A 625 -21.50 2.74 -19.16
N ALA A 626 -21.87 2.27 -17.96
CA ALA A 626 -21.11 1.24 -17.24
C ALA A 626 -21.00 -0.08 -18.02
N ARG A 627 -22.07 -0.49 -18.72
CA ARG A 627 -22.05 -1.67 -19.60
C ARG A 627 -21.07 -1.50 -20.76
N ASN A 628 -21.05 -0.32 -21.37
CA ASN A 628 -20.17 -0.02 -22.51
C ASN A 628 -18.70 0.01 -22.08
N GLU A 629 -18.41 0.66 -20.94
CA GLU A 629 -17.06 0.65 -20.34
C GLU A 629 -16.60 -0.76 -20.00
N ALA A 630 -17.45 -1.58 -19.38
CA ALA A 630 -17.12 -2.97 -19.06
C ALA A 630 -16.83 -3.80 -20.33
N ARG A 631 -17.58 -3.58 -21.41
CA ARG A 631 -17.33 -4.27 -22.69
C ARG A 631 -16.00 -3.85 -23.30
N ALA A 632 -15.75 -2.54 -23.40
CA ALA A 632 -14.49 -2.00 -23.91
C ALA A 632 -13.29 -2.54 -23.12
N LEU A 633 -13.42 -2.59 -21.78
CA LEU A 633 -12.40 -3.13 -20.90
C LEU A 633 -12.16 -4.62 -21.13
N CYS A 634 -13.22 -5.44 -21.17
CA CYS A 634 -13.11 -6.88 -21.42
C CYS A 634 -12.48 -7.19 -22.78
N ASP A 635 -12.83 -6.42 -23.81
CA ASP A 635 -12.27 -6.56 -25.16
C ASP A 635 -10.79 -6.18 -25.17
N ALA A 636 -10.41 -5.07 -24.52
CA ALA A 636 -9.02 -4.59 -24.46
C ALA A 636 -8.07 -5.52 -23.68
N ILE A 637 -8.58 -6.23 -22.67
CA ILE A 637 -7.80 -7.23 -21.93
C ILE A 637 -7.92 -8.65 -22.50
N GLU A 638 -8.72 -8.83 -23.55
CA GLU A 638 -9.05 -10.11 -24.18
C GLU A 638 -9.54 -11.14 -23.14
N LEU A 639 -10.56 -10.77 -22.35
CA LEU A 639 -11.13 -11.64 -21.34
C LEU A 639 -11.91 -12.81 -21.99
N ARG A 640 -11.85 -14.00 -21.36
CA ARG A 640 -12.60 -15.18 -21.81
C ARG A 640 -14.10 -14.85 -21.95
N THR A 641 -14.75 -15.30 -23.03
CA THR A 641 -16.09 -14.84 -23.45
C THR A 641 -17.18 -15.04 -22.41
N ASP A 642 -17.17 -16.16 -21.68
CA ASP A 642 -18.08 -16.46 -20.58
C ASP A 642 -17.89 -15.53 -19.37
N LEU A 643 -16.65 -15.20 -19.01
CA LEU A 643 -16.32 -14.25 -17.95
C LEU A 643 -16.65 -12.82 -18.37
N ALA A 644 -16.37 -12.45 -19.62
CA ALA A 644 -16.74 -11.15 -20.19
C ALA A 644 -18.26 -10.96 -20.18
N ALA A 645 -19.03 -11.99 -20.52
CA ALA A 645 -20.49 -11.94 -20.41
C ALA A 645 -20.95 -11.67 -18.97
N ALA A 646 -20.33 -12.29 -17.97
CA ALA A 646 -20.63 -12.05 -16.56
C ALA A 646 -20.31 -10.61 -16.12
N VAL A 647 -19.12 -10.10 -16.45
CA VAL A 647 -18.67 -8.74 -16.11
C VAL A 647 -19.55 -7.67 -16.76
N VAL A 648 -19.85 -7.82 -18.05
CA VAL A 648 -20.69 -6.88 -18.82
C VAL A 648 -22.14 -6.89 -18.31
N ALA A 649 -22.69 -8.06 -18.00
CA ALA A 649 -24.03 -8.17 -17.43
C ALA A 649 -24.09 -7.54 -16.04
N ALA A 650 -23.11 -7.83 -15.17
CA ALA A 650 -23.01 -7.25 -13.85
C ALA A 650 -22.91 -5.72 -13.91
N ALA A 651 -21.98 -5.17 -14.70
CA ALA A 651 -21.82 -3.72 -14.85
C ALA A 651 -23.10 -3.05 -15.38
N GLY A 652 -23.81 -3.67 -16.30
CA GLY A 652 -25.07 -3.14 -16.84
C GLY A 652 -26.29 -3.27 -15.93
N LEU A 653 -26.17 -3.91 -14.76
CA LEU A 653 -27.30 -4.18 -13.83
C LEU A 653 -26.95 -3.90 -12.36
N HIS A 654 -25.70 -3.54 -12.03
CA HIS A 654 -25.22 -3.41 -10.64
C HIS A 654 -25.99 -2.39 -9.81
N ASP A 655 -26.58 -1.38 -10.45
CA ASP A 655 -27.26 -0.25 -9.83
C ASP A 655 -28.80 -0.32 -9.91
N LEU A 656 -29.40 -1.44 -10.36
CA LEU A 656 -30.86 -1.63 -10.39
C LEU A 656 -31.55 -1.24 -9.07
N GLY A 657 -30.92 -1.59 -7.94
CA GLY A 657 -31.42 -1.30 -6.61
C GLY A 657 -31.53 0.19 -6.28
N LYS A 658 -30.90 1.09 -7.05
CA LYS A 658 -31.08 2.54 -6.87
C LYS A 658 -32.50 2.98 -7.20
N ALA A 659 -33.24 2.21 -8.00
CA ALA A 659 -34.67 2.45 -8.24
C ALA A 659 -35.55 2.17 -7.03
N HIS A 660 -35.02 1.62 -5.94
CA HIS A 660 -35.76 1.41 -4.71
C HIS A 660 -36.36 2.74 -4.18
N PRO A 661 -37.66 2.79 -3.82
CA PRO A 661 -38.33 4.04 -3.41
C PRO A 661 -37.61 4.78 -2.29
N ALA A 662 -37.23 4.08 -1.23
CA ALA A 662 -36.50 4.66 -0.10
C ALA A 662 -35.13 5.25 -0.48
N TRP A 663 -34.48 4.75 -1.54
CA TRP A 663 -33.23 5.34 -2.05
C TRP A 663 -33.52 6.64 -2.80
N GLN A 664 -34.51 6.61 -3.71
CA GLN A 664 -34.87 7.77 -4.53
C GLN A 664 -35.43 8.93 -3.69
N GLU A 665 -36.21 8.65 -2.64
CA GLU A 665 -36.74 9.67 -1.71
C GLU A 665 -35.65 10.43 -0.94
N ARG A 666 -34.46 9.85 -0.77
CA ARG A 666 -33.35 10.46 -0.03
C ARG A 666 -32.46 11.36 -0.89
N LEU A 667 -32.61 11.33 -2.21
CA LEU A 667 -31.73 12.08 -3.11
C LEU A 667 -31.91 13.59 -2.96
N PRO A 668 -30.80 14.36 -2.95
CA PRO A 668 -30.88 15.81 -2.86
C PRO A 668 -31.46 16.42 -4.13
N GLY A 669 -32.51 17.23 -3.96
CA GLY A 669 -33.13 18.01 -5.05
C GLY A 669 -34.07 17.21 -5.95
N ARG A 670 -34.51 16.02 -5.51
CA ARG A 670 -35.64 15.33 -6.15
C ARG A 670 -36.94 16.02 -5.72
N GLU A 671 -37.70 16.52 -6.69
CA GLU A 671 -39.05 17.04 -6.47
C GLU A 671 -40.07 15.89 -6.46
N GLU A 672 -41.11 16.02 -5.65
CA GLU A 672 -42.26 15.11 -5.67
C GLU A 672 -42.85 15.07 -7.09
N GLY A 673 -42.89 13.89 -7.71
CA GLY A 673 -43.40 13.71 -9.08
C GLY A 673 -42.36 13.73 -10.21
N MET A 674 -41.05 13.82 -9.93
CA MET A 674 -40.03 13.53 -10.94
C MET A 674 -40.13 12.06 -11.40
N ALA A 675 -40.60 11.84 -12.63
CA ALA A 675 -40.77 10.52 -13.23
C ALA A 675 -39.44 9.80 -13.53
N ARG A 676 -38.31 10.52 -13.56
CA ARG A 676 -36.99 9.96 -13.86
C ARG A 676 -36.35 9.36 -12.61
N VAL A 677 -35.79 8.17 -12.76
CA VAL A 677 -35.03 7.47 -11.72
C VAL A 677 -33.57 7.90 -11.86
N LEU A 678 -32.99 8.45 -10.79
CA LEU A 678 -31.62 8.97 -10.84
C LEU A 678 -30.63 7.93 -10.30
N ALA A 679 -29.40 7.91 -10.84
CA ALA A 679 -28.31 7.07 -10.33
C ALA A 679 -27.28 7.84 -9.51
N LYS A 680 -27.05 9.12 -9.84
CA LYS A 680 -26.04 9.98 -9.21
C LYS A 680 -26.65 11.32 -8.82
N CYS A 681 -26.05 11.98 -7.83
CA CYS A 681 -26.50 13.29 -7.33
C CYS A 681 -25.33 14.25 -7.06
N PRO A 682 -25.59 15.57 -7.03
CA PRO A 682 -24.57 16.54 -6.69
C PRO A 682 -24.18 16.44 -5.21
N ARG A 683 -23.01 16.99 -4.90
CA ARG A 683 -22.53 17.11 -3.51
C ARG A 683 -23.38 18.14 -2.78
N VAL A 684 -23.56 17.95 -1.47
CA VAL A 684 -24.36 18.86 -0.65
C VAL A 684 -23.50 19.59 0.35
N VAL A 685 -23.56 20.92 0.32
CA VAL A 685 -23.03 21.79 1.38
C VAL A 685 -24.17 22.17 2.31
N GLY A 686 -23.97 21.94 3.60
CA GLY A 686 -24.90 22.30 4.67
C GLY A 686 -24.34 23.43 5.53
N VAL A 687 -25.21 24.32 5.98
CA VAL A 687 -24.91 25.38 6.96
C VAL A 687 -25.98 25.37 8.04
N ASP A 688 -25.60 25.08 9.28
CA ASP A 688 -26.50 25.13 10.42
C ASP A 688 -26.52 26.55 10.98
N ALA A 689 -27.69 27.18 10.93
CA ALA A 689 -27.91 28.54 11.37
C ALA A 689 -29.04 28.60 12.40
N SER A 690 -28.97 29.54 13.34
CA SER A 690 -30.16 29.82 14.16
C SER A 690 -31.30 30.37 13.29
N ALA A 691 -32.55 30.02 13.61
CA ALA A 691 -33.71 30.41 12.81
C ALA A 691 -33.81 31.93 12.57
N ARG A 692 -33.30 32.75 13.52
CA ARG A 692 -33.30 34.22 13.43
C ARG A 692 -32.41 34.79 12.33
N VAL A 693 -31.31 34.11 11.99
CA VAL A 693 -30.33 34.58 10.99
C VAL A 693 -30.29 33.72 9.73
N ALA A 694 -31.03 32.61 9.69
CA ALA A 694 -31.07 31.66 8.59
C ALA A 694 -31.34 32.31 7.23
N SER A 695 -32.28 33.26 7.14
CA SER A 695 -32.61 33.96 5.90
C SER A 695 -31.45 34.84 5.39
N ALA A 696 -30.73 35.50 6.29
CA ALA A 696 -29.56 36.31 5.92
C ALA A 696 -28.39 35.44 5.46
N ILE A 697 -28.13 34.34 6.17
CA ILE A 697 -27.09 33.35 5.79
C ILE A 697 -27.44 32.73 4.44
N ALA A 698 -28.71 32.38 4.20
CA ALA A 698 -29.14 31.78 2.94
C ALA A 698 -28.84 32.67 1.72
N LYS A 699 -28.86 34.00 1.88
CA LYS A 699 -28.52 34.98 0.82
C LYS A 699 -27.02 35.14 0.61
N ASN A 700 -26.21 35.03 1.67
CA ASN A 700 -24.77 35.30 1.61
C ASN A 700 -23.92 34.09 1.21
N VAL A 701 -24.31 32.89 1.64
CA VAL A 701 -23.52 31.65 1.40
C VAL A 701 -23.23 31.38 -0.08
N PRO A 702 -24.18 31.56 -1.04
CA PRO A 702 -23.90 31.36 -2.46
C PRO A 702 -22.72 32.18 -3.01
N ALA A 703 -22.49 33.39 -2.50
CA ALA A 703 -21.36 34.23 -2.91
C ALA A 703 -19.99 33.62 -2.54
N HIS A 704 -19.95 32.70 -1.57
CA HIS A 704 -18.73 32.03 -1.13
C HIS A 704 -18.52 30.68 -1.84
N ILE A 705 -19.58 29.91 -2.10
CA ILE A 705 -19.49 28.57 -2.68
C ILE A 705 -19.61 28.54 -4.22
N GLY A 706 -19.92 29.68 -4.85
CA GLY A 706 -20.01 29.80 -6.30
C GLY A 706 -21.32 29.21 -6.85
N THR A 707 -21.22 28.40 -7.91
CA THR A 707 -22.37 27.77 -8.56
C THR A 707 -23.03 26.76 -7.62
N ALA A 708 -24.24 27.09 -7.16
CA ALA A 708 -24.96 26.26 -6.21
C ALA A 708 -26.48 26.34 -6.42
N VAL A 709 -27.15 25.20 -6.40
CA VAL A 709 -28.62 25.12 -6.45
C VAL A 709 -29.16 24.98 -5.02
N ARG A 710 -30.12 25.83 -4.66
CA ARG A 710 -30.74 25.80 -3.33
C ARG A 710 -31.56 24.52 -3.15
N LEU A 711 -31.36 23.83 -2.03
CA LEU A 711 -32.13 22.65 -1.65
C LEU A 711 -33.10 22.98 -0.49
N PRO A 712 -34.14 22.17 -0.25
CA PRO A 712 -35.04 22.34 0.90
C PRO A 712 -34.27 22.35 2.22
N ASP A 713 -34.74 23.09 3.20
CA ASP A 713 -34.10 23.14 4.52
C ASP A 713 -34.37 21.89 5.34
N GLU A 714 -33.44 21.51 6.22
CA GLU A 714 -33.60 20.42 7.17
C GLU A 714 -33.69 20.99 8.59
N LEU A 715 -34.77 20.63 9.31
CA LEU A 715 -34.94 21.04 10.70
C LEU A 715 -34.02 20.20 11.60
N ARG A 716 -33.21 20.87 12.43
CA ARG A 716 -32.39 20.24 13.47
C ARG A 716 -32.92 20.64 14.84
N ARG A 717 -32.53 19.92 15.90
CA ARG A 717 -33.03 20.16 17.27
C ARG A 717 -32.92 21.62 17.71
N ASP A 718 -31.79 22.29 17.41
CA ASP A 718 -31.53 23.67 17.84
C ASP A 718 -31.13 24.62 16.69
N ALA A 719 -31.26 24.21 15.43
CA ALA A 719 -30.84 24.98 14.26
C ALA A 719 -31.66 24.63 13.01
N LEU A 720 -31.60 25.48 11.99
CA LEU A 720 -32.06 25.19 10.64
C LEU A 720 -30.85 24.90 9.76
N ARG A 721 -30.81 23.70 9.15
CA ARG A 721 -29.76 23.31 8.21
C ARG A 721 -30.14 23.78 6.81
N LEU A 722 -29.46 24.82 6.37
CA LEU A 722 -29.54 25.37 5.02
C LEU A 722 -28.69 24.48 4.10
N ARG A 723 -29.24 24.05 2.96
CA ARG A 723 -28.56 23.12 2.04
C ARG A 723 -28.42 23.66 0.62
N TRP A 724 -27.31 23.31 -0.02
CA TRP A 724 -27.03 23.64 -1.42
C TRP A 724 -26.39 22.47 -2.14
N ALA A 725 -26.87 22.18 -3.34
CA ALA A 725 -26.25 21.27 -4.29
C ALA A 725 -25.11 22.00 -5.02
N VAL A 726 -23.92 21.41 -5.03
CA VAL A 726 -22.71 21.96 -5.63
C VAL A 726 -22.02 20.93 -6.53
N GLU A 727 -21.32 21.43 -7.54
CA GLU A 727 -20.51 20.60 -8.45
C GLU A 727 -19.21 20.15 -7.79
N THR A 728 -18.49 21.10 -7.20
CA THR A 728 -17.17 20.89 -6.62
C THR A 728 -17.20 21.05 -5.11
N THR A 729 -16.34 20.32 -4.44
CA THR A 729 -16.09 20.44 -3.00
C THR A 729 -15.51 21.83 -2.69
N PRO A 730 -16.16 22.72 -1.91
CA PRO A 730 -15.54 23.98 -1.51
C PRO A 730 -14.22 23.76 -0.76
N SER A 731 -13.27 24.66 -0.98
CA SER A 731 -11.99 24.65 -0.25
C SER A 731 -12.19 24.88 1.24
N ARG A 732 -11.24 24.45 2.06
CA ARG A 732 -11.25 24.72 3.51
C ARG A 732 -11.35 26.21 3.81
N GLU A 733 -10.58 27.03 3.12
CA GLU A 733 -10.63 28.49 3.25
C GLU A 733 -12.04 29.04 2.99
N THR A 734 -12.75 28.47 2.03
CA THR A 734 -14.14 28.82 1.74
C THR A 734 -15.08 28.42 2.86
N LEU A 735 -14.94 27.21 3.40
CA LEU A 735 -15.73 26.76 4.54
C LEU A 735 -15.45 27.59 5.80
N ASP A 736 -14.20 27.96 6.05
CA ASP A 736 -13.80 28.78 7.20
C ASP A 736 -14.36 30.21 7.09
N ARG A 737 -14.39 30.79 5.88
CA ARG A 737 -15.12 32.06 5.63
C ARG A 737 -16.60 31.95 5.98
N ILE A 738 -17.28 30.86 5.57
CA ILE A 738 -18.69 30.65 5.89
C ILE A 738 -18.90 30.47 7.40
N ARG A 739 -18.02 29.71 8.07
CA ARG A 739 -18.06 29.50 9.52
C ARG A 739 -17.86 30.79 10.31
N SER A 740 -17.16 31.78 9.75
CA SER A 740 -16.95 33.09 10.37
C SER A 740 -18.18 34.02 10.32
N LEU A 741 -19.21 33.68 9.53
CA LEU A 741 -20.42 34.48 9.43
C LEU A 741 -21.22 34.44 10.74
N THR A 742 -21.70 35.61 11.17
CA THR A 742 -22.42 35.75 12.44
C THR A 742 -23.66 34.86 12.48
N GLY A 743 -23.72 33.97 13.47
CA GLY A 743 -24.88 33.09 13.73
C GLY A 743 -24.88 31.78 12.94
N VAL A 744 -23.82 31.48 12.19
CA VAL A 744 -23.49 30.13 11.72
C VAL A 744 -22.93 29.33 12.89
N ARG A 745 -23.46 28.12 13.10
CA ARG A 745 -22.97 27.16 14.11
C ARG A 745 -22.10 26.08 13.49
N TRP A 746 -22.39 25.69 12.26
CA TRP A 746 -21.65 24.68 11.53
C TRP A 746 -21.76 24.91 10.03
N ALA A 747 -20.71 24.60 9.29
CA ALA A 747 -20.74 24.51 7.83
C ALA A 747 -19.80 23.41 7.34
N GLY A 748 -20.29 22.59 6.40
CA GLY A 748 -19.53 21.46 5.86
C GLY A 748 -20.34 20.63 4.87
N PHE A 749 -19.78 19.50 4.45
CA PHE A 749 -20.47 18.55 3.57
C PHE A 749 -21.52 17.75 4.30
N VAL A 750 -22.64 17.51 3.64
CA VAL A 750 -23.70 16.62 4.10
C VAL A 750 -23.65 15.34 3.26
N PRO A 751 -23.12 14.23 3.80
CA PRO A 751 -23.02 12.99 3.05
C PRO A 751 -24.40 12.40 2.76
N PHE A 752 -24.58 11.86 1.56
CA PHE A 752 -25.75 11.11 1.13
C PHE A 752 -25.83 9.77 1.87
N ARG A 753 -26.95 9.55 2.55
CA ARG A 753 -27.20 8.38 3.39
C ARG A 753 -28.59 7.81 3.08
N PRO A 754 -28.70 6.88 2.11
CA PRO A 754 -29.97 6.33 1.67
C PRO A 754 -30.62 5.40 2.71
N GLY A 755 -29.83 4.86 3.64
CA GLY A 755 -30.34 3.97 4.69
C GLY A 755 -30.48 2.50 4.27
N LEU A 756 -30.20 2.19 3.00
CA LEU A 756 -30.15 0.84 2.44
C LEU A 756 -28.93 0.67 1.52
N ARG A 757 -28.66 -0.57 1.11
CA ARG A 757 -27.71 -0.91 0.05
C ARG A 757 -28.41 -1.24 -1.25
N HIS A 758 -28.12 -0.45 -2.27
CA HIS A 758 -28.68 -0.71 -3.59
C HIS A 758 -28.03 -1.92 -4.23
N GLU A 759 -26.77 -2.23 -3.93
CA GLU A 759 -26.08 -3.42 -4.47
C GLU A 759 -26.73 -4.73 -4.01
N ALA A 760 -27.24 -4.77 -2.77
CA ALA A 760 -28.01 -5.91 -2.27
C ALA A 760 -29.34 -6.02 -3.03
N ALA A 761 -30.05 -4.91 -3.22
CA ALA A 761 -31.32 -4.91 -3.96
C ALA A 761 -31.13 -5.34 -5.43
N SER A 762 -30.05 -4.87 -6.09
CA SER A 762 -29.68 -5.34 -7.43
C SER A 762 -29.44 -6.84 -7.46
N ALA A 763 -28.70 -7.38 -6.47
CA ALA A 763 -28.44 -8.82 -6.39
C ALA A 763 -29.72 -9.64 -6.20
N LEU A 764 -30.63 -9.20 -5.32
CA LEU A 764 -31.94 -9.87 -5.11
C LEU A 764 -32.80 -9.84 -6.39
N ALA A 765 -32.80 -8.72 -7.12
CA ALA A 765 -33.49 -8.57 -8.39
C ALA A 765 -32.91 -9.49 -9.49
N MET A 766 -31.59 -9.52 -9.60
CA MET A 766 -30.90 -10.36 -10.57
C MET A 766 -31.04 -11.84 -10.23
N TRP A 767 -30.97 -12.21 -8.96
CA TRP A 767 -31.19 -13.57 -8.48
C TRP A 767 -32.57 -14.10 -8.84
N HIS A 768 -33.62 -13.30 -8.59
CA HIS A 768 -34.98 -13.66 -8.97
C HIS A 768 -35.08 -14.02 -10.46
N ARG A 769 -34.52 -13.15 -11.32
CA ARG A 769 -34.58 -13.33 -12.77
C ARG A 769 -33.75 -14.53 -13.23
N TYR A 770 -32.58 -14.75 -12.64
CA TYR A 770 -31.75 -15.93 -12.91
C TYR A 770 -32.50 -17.24 -12.57
N ARG A 771 -33.10 -17.31 -11.38
CA ARG A 771 -33.76 -18.52 -10.87
C ARG A 771 -35.06 -18.85 -11.61
N THR A 772 -35.83 -17.84 -11.99
CA THR A 772 -37.14 -18.01 -12.65
C THR A 772 -37.07 -18.15 -14.17
N SER A 773 -35.94 -17.81 -14.78
CA SER A 773 -35.75 -17.97 -16.23
C SER A 773 -35.40 -19.42 -16.60
N CYS A 774 -35.98 -19.89 -17.70
CA CYS A 774 -35.59 -21.14 -18.37
C CYS A 774 -34.30 -20.95 -19.17
N ASP A 775 -33.67 -22.05 -19.59
CA ASP A 775 -32.46 -21.98 -20.41
C ASP A 775 -32.73 -21.46 -21.83
N PRO A 776 -31.83 -20.62 -22.39
CA PRO A 776 -30.60 -20.14 -21.78
C PRO A 776 -30.86 -19.06 -20.70
N LYS A 777 -30.11 -19.13 -19.59
CA LYS A 777 -30.14 -18.11 -18.54
C LYS A 777 -29.82 -16.71 -19.11
N PRO A 778 -30.44 -15.64 -18.57
CA PRO A 778 -30.25 -14.27 -19.07
C PRO A 778 -28.83 -13.73 -18.83
N PHE A 779 -28.16 -14.26 -17.82
CA PHE A 779 -26.78 -13.99 -17.43
C PHE A 779 -26.33 -15.12 -16.49
N PRO A 780 -25.01 -15.37 -16.34
CA PRO A 780 -24.52 -16.37 -15.39
C PRO A 780 -24.67 -15.91 -13.94
N ILE A 781 -24.68 -16.86 -13.00
CA ILE A 781 -24.73 -16.64 -11.56
C ILE A 781 -23.59 -15.75 -11.07
N LEU A 782 -22.42 -15.84 -11.72
CA LEU A 782 -21.28 -14.96 -11.47
C LEU A 782 -21.64 -13.48 -11.65
N ALA A 783 -22.52 -13.14 -12.59
CA ALA A 783 -22.97 -11.75 -12.78
C ALA A 783 -23.76 -11.24 -11.56
N VAL A 784 -24.58 -12.10 -10.93
CA VAL A 784 -25.32 -11.77 -9.70
C VAL A 784 -24.35 -11.46 -8.57
N TYR A 785 -23.32 -12.29 -8.41
CA TYR A 785 -22.26 -12.06 -7.43
C TYR A 785 -21.53 -10.74 -7.67
N LEU A 786 -21.01 -10.53 -8.89
CA LEU A 786 -20.25 -9.34 -9.25
C LEU A 786 -21.05 -8.02 -9.11
N ALA A 787 -22.35 -8.07 -9.39
CA ALA A 787 -23.25 -6.94 -9.17
C ALA A 787 -23.40 -6.59 -7.69
N ALA A 788 -23.44 -7.58 -6.79
CA ALA A 788 -23.50 -7.33 -5.35
C ALA A 788 -22.20 -6.73 -4.79
N THR A 789 -21.06 -7.19 -5.32
CA THR A 789 -19.74 -6.88 -4.75
C THR A 789 -19.13 -5.55 -5.20
N HIS A 790 -19.76 -4.80 -6.10
CA HIS A 790 -19.16 -3.61 -6.71
C HIS A 790 -18.80 -2.49 -5.70
N HIS A 791 -19.47 -2.39 -4.54
CA HIS A 791 -19.04 -1.48 -3.45
C HIS A 791 -18.10 -2.13 -2.43
N GLY A 792 -17.87 -3.44 -2.51
CA GLY A 792 -17.08 -4.23 -1.55
C GLY A 792 -17.76 -4.43 -0.19
N LYS A 793 -19.05 -4.05 -0.05
CA LYS A 793 -19.81 -4.10 1.21
C LYS A 793 -20.73 -5.30 1.34
N VAL A 794 -21.21 -5.82 0.20
CA VAL A 794 -21.96 -7.07 0.08
C VAL A 794 -21.05 -8.03 -0.67
N ARG A 795 -20.28 -8.86 0.06
CA ARG A 795 -19.32 -9.81 -0.56
C ARG A 795 -19.61 -11.23 -0.15
N THR A 796 -19.28 -11.60 1.09
CA THR A 796 -19.35 -13.00 1.55
C THR A 796 -20.66 -13.37 2.22
N VAL A 797 -21.35 -12.41 2.83
CA VAL A 797 -22.60 -12.63 3.58
C VAL A 797 -23.63 -11.54 3.29
N MET A 798 -24.90 -11.92 3.30
CA MET A 798 -26.04 -11.00 3.32
C MET A 798 -26.53 -10.85 4.75
N ARG A 799 -26.38 -9.66 5.35
CA ARG A 799 -26.65 -9.45 6.79
C ARG A 799 -27.68 -8.37 7.08
N SER A 800 -28.32 -8.51 8.24
CA SER A 800 -29.17 -7.50 8.85
C SER A 800 -28.39 -6.29 9.35
N THR A 801 -28.97 -5.10 9.22
CA THR A 801 -28.47 -3.87 9.84
C THR A 801 -29.21 -3.52 11.12
N THR A 802 -30.34 -4.17 11.38
CA THR A 802 -31.05 -4.09 12.66
C THR A 802 -30.64 -5.23 13.60
N ARG A 803 -30.92 -5.05 14.89
CA ARG A 803 -30.78 -6.13 15.88
C ARG A 803 -31.90 -7.17 15.78
N ALA A 804 -33.00 -6.83 15.10
CA ALA A 804 -34.16 -7.70 14.98
C ALA A 804 -34.00 -8.75 13.88
N GLY A 805 -33.05 -8.57 12.95
CA GLY A 805 -32.86 -9.50 11.84
C GLY A 805 -33.96 -9.37 10.77
N ASP A 806 -34.69 -8.26 10.76
CA ASP A 806 -35.86 -8.03 9.92
C ASP A 806 -35.55 -7.30 8.60
N ASP A 807 -34.27 -7.04 8.34
CA ASP A 807 -33.78 -6.43 7.12
C ASP A 807 -32.57 -7.18 6.54
N VAL A 808 -32.28 -6.90 5.27
CA VAL A 808 -31.02 -7.29 4.63
C VAL A 808 -30.39 -6.03 4.08
N PHE A 809 -29.32 -5.56 4.72
CA PHE A 809 -28.65 -4.33 4.34
C PHE A 809 -29.57 -3.09 4.21
N GLY A 810 -30.58 -2.97 5.08
CA GLY A 810 -31.58 -1.91 5.09
C GLY A 810 -32.82 -2.19 4.23
N LEU A 811 -32.85 -3.31 3.51
CA LEU A 811 -33.97 -3.73 2.67
C LEU A 811 -34.94 -4.58 3.50
N THR A 812 -36.23 -4.30 3.40
CA THR A 812 -37.28 -5.07 4.08
C THR A 812 -38.22 -5.69 3.07
N LEU A 813 -38.98 -6.71 3.50
CA LEU A 813 -40.02 -7.36 2.69
C LEU A 813 -41.19 -6.42 2.31
N ALA A 814 -41.20 -5.18 2.79
CA ALA A 814 -42.24 -4.20 2.46
C ALA A 814 -42.19 -3.75 0.98
N VAL A 815 -41.04 -3.89 0.32
CA VAL A 815 -40.86 -3.61 -1.10
C VAL A 815 -40.48 -4.92 -1.78
N ASP A 816 -41.37 -5.43 -2.63
CA ASP A 816 -41.22 -6.74 -3.28
C ASP A 816 -40.60 -6.67 -4.69
N ALA A 817 -40.45 -5.46 -5.25
CA ALA A 817 -39.88 -5.22 -6.56
C ALA A 817 -39.35 -3.79 -6.71
N VAL A 818 -38.42 -3.59 -7.65
CA VAL A 818 -38.02 -2.27 -8.15
C VAL A 818 -38.48 -2.09 -9.59
N GLU A 819 -38.83 -0.86 -9.98
CA GLU A 819 -39.23 -0.53 -11.34
C GLU A 819 -38.10 0.19 -12.08
N VAL A 820 -37.60 -0.42 -13.14
CA VAL A 820 -36.49 0.11 -13.94
C VAL A 820 -36.89 0.03 -15.40
N LEU A 821 -36.86 1.16 -16.12
CA LEU A 821 -37.21 1.22 -17.55
C LEU A 821 -38.62 0.73 -17.91
N GLY A 822 -39.58 0.83 -16.97
CA GLY A 822 -40.94 0.32 -17.16
C GLY A 822 -41.04 -1.21 -17.04
N GLU A 823 -39.96 -1.87 -16.61
CA GLU A 823 -39.94 -3.29 -16.26
C GLU A 823 -39.95 -3.46 -14.74
N ARG A 824 -40.76 -4.40 -14.25
CA ARG A 824 -40.81 -4.78 -12.84
C ARG A 824 -39.74 -5.84 -12.56
N TRP A 825 -38.88 -5.58 -11.59
CA TRP A 825 -37.82 -6.48 -11.13
C TRP A 825 -38.11 -6.94 -9.69
N PRO A 826 -38.72 -8.13 -9.50
CA PRO A 826 -39.01 -8.65 -8.17
C PRO A 826 -37.73 -8.95 -7.37
N LEU A 827 -37.77 -8.70 -6.06
CA LEU A 827 -36.67 -8.96 -5.13
C LEU A 827 -36.85 -10.33 -4.48
N ASP A 828 -35.94 -11.26 -4.72
CA ASP A 828 -36.01 -12.62 -4.16
C ASP A 828 -35.12 -12.77 -2.91
N PHE A 829 -35.72 -12.61 -1.74
CA PHE A 829 -35.07 -12.73 -0.43
C PHE A 829 -34.73 -14.18 -0.04
N SER A 830 -35.11 -15.20 -0.81
CA SER A 830 -34.76 -16.60 -0.45
C SER A 830 -33.25 -16.84 -0.40
N VAL A 831 -32.48 -16.12 -1.22
CA VAL A 831 -31.01 -16.21 -1.27
C VAL A 831 -30.33 -15.68 -0.01
N THR A 832 -31.04 -14.95 0.85
CA THR A 832 -30.44 -14.35 2.05
C THR A 832 -30.24 -15.36 3.18
N ALA A 833 -30.71 -16.61 3.00
CA ALA A 833 -30.44 -17.71 3.92
C ALA A 833 -28.94 -18.06 3.94
N ASP A 834 -28.41 -18.35 5.13
CA ASP A 834 -27.05 -18.88 5.28
C ASP A 834 -27.02 -20.36 4.90
N GLY A 835 -26.15 -20.73 3.97
CA GLY A 835 -26.02 -22.08 3.45
C GLY A 835 -27.02 -22.30 2.34
N ALA A 836 -28.21 -22.82 2.67
CA ALA A 836 -29.21 -23.19 1.69
C ALA A 836 -30.62 -22.72 2.12
N ALA A 837 -31.45 -22.37 1.13
CA ALA A 837 -32.87 -22.14 1.33
C ALA A 837 -33.61 -23.48 1.31
N GLY A 838 -34.62 -23.64 2.15
CA GLY A 838 -35.39 -24.89 2.22
C GLY A 838 -36.29 -24.96 3.44
N GLU A 839 -36.98 -26.09 3.56
CA GLU A 839 -37.89 -26.38 4.67
C GLU A 839 -37.44 -27.64 5.38
N TRP A 840 -37.42 -27.58 6.72
CA TRP A 840 -37.33 -28.78 7.53
C TRP A 840 -38.67 -29.51 7.46
N ALA A 841 -38.64 -30.81 7.23
CA ALA A 841 -39.79 -31.67 7.41
C ALA A 841 -40.31 -31.54 8.85
N ASP A 842 -41.60 -31.80 9.05
CA ASP A 842 -42.26 -31.70 10.37
C ASP A 842 -41.58 -32.54 11.47
N ASP A 843 -40.77 -33.54 11.09
CA ASP A 843 -39.99 -34.38 11.99
C ASP A 843 -38.66 -33.76 12.47
N GLY A 844 -38.26 -32.62 11.90
CA GLY A 844 -37.02 -31.90 12.20
C GLY A 844 -35.73 -32.65 11.80
N LYS A 845 -35.83 -33.74 11.02
CA LYS A 845 -34.70 -34.62 10.66
C LYS A 845 -34.28 -34.49 9.21
N HIS A 846 -35.18 -34.06 8.35
CA HIS A 846 -34.93 -33.95 6.92
C HIS A 846 -35.08 -32.49 6.48
N PHE A 847 -34.03 -31.93 5.88
CA PHE A 847 -34.09 -30.61 5.26
C PHE A 847 -34.25 -30.79 3.75
N THR A 848 -35.33 -30.23 3.19
CA THR A 848 -35.56 -30.21 1.74
C THR A 848 -35.10 -28.87 1.20
N MET A 849 -34.01 -28.90 0.44
CA MET A 849 -33.44 -27.70 -0.17
C MET A 849 -34.35 -27.20 -1.30
N SER A 850 -34.70 -25.91 -1.27
CA SER A 850 -35.48 -25.22 -2.30
C SER A 850 -34.61 -24.33 -3.21
N GLY A 851 -33.36 -24.08 -2.83
CA GLY A 851 -32.36 -23.38 -3.64
C GLY A 851 -31.10 -23.04 -2.82
N PRO A 852 -30.02 -22.58 -3.46
CA PRO A 852 -28.82 -22.19 -2.76
C PRO A 852 -29.00 -20.86 -2.01
N GLY A 853 -28.34 -20.73 -0.86
CA GLY A 853 -28.19 -19.47 -0.14
C GLY A 853 -27.02 -18.65 -0.67
N TRP A 854 -26.89 -17.40 -0.21
CA TRP A 854 -25.84 -16.48 -0.67
C TRP A 854 -24.44 -17.02 -0.43
N THR A 855 -24.20 -17.60 0.75
CA THR A 855 -22.89 -18.15 1.11
C THR A 855 -22.53 -19.38 0.27
N GLU A 856 -23.51 -20.15 -0.18
CA GLU A 856 -23.29 -21.27 -1.11
C GLU A 856 -22.94 -20.76 -2.52
N ILE A 857 -23.63 -19.73 -3.02
CA ILE A 857 -23.28 -19.06 -4.28
C ILE A 857 -21.83 -18.56 -4.22
N VAL A 858 -21.47 -17.86 -3.13
CA VAL A 858 -20.10 -17.36 -2.92
C VAL A 858 -19.10 -18.51 -2.90
N ALA A 859 -19.41 -19.61 -2.20
CA ALA A 859 -18.53 -20.78 -2.11
C ALA A 859 -18.33 -21.46 -3.46
N ASP A 860 -19.37 -21.54 -4.30
CA ASP A 860 -19.30 -22.13 -5.64
C ASP A 860 -18.43 -21.28 -6.59
N VAL A 861 -18.65 -19.96 -6.65
CA VAL A 861 -17.85 -19.08 -7.51
C VAL A 861 -16.40 -18.94 -7.04
N LEU A 862 -16.17 -18.91 -5.72
CA LEU A 862 -14.83 -18.83 -5.13
C LEU A 862 -14.07 -20.15 -5.24
N GLY A 863 -14.76 -21.28 -5.06
CA GLY A 863 -14.16 -22.60 -4.96
C GLY A 863 -13.46 -22.87 -3.63
N SER A 864 -12.93 -24.09 -3.49
CA SER A 864 -12.24 -24.53 -2.27
C SER A 864 -10.74 -24.22 -2.29
N TRP A 865 -10.14 -24.16 -1.11
CA TRP A 865 -8.70 -24.13 -0.89
C TRP A 865 -8.06 -25.52 -1.03
N GLN A 866 -8.86 -26.57 -1.23
CA GLN A 866 -8.46 -27.93 -1.64
C GLN A 866 -9.16 -28.32 -2.95
N ASP A 867 -8.69 -29.38 -3.61
CA ASP A 867 -9.33 -29.88 -4.83
C ASP A 867 -10.61 -30.68 -4.50
N GLY A 868 -11.60 -30.66 -5.40
CA GLY A 868 -12.81 -31.50 -5.29
C GLY A 868 -13.98 -30.91 -4.47
N ALA A 869 -14.22 -29.60 -4.56
CA ALA A 869 -15.36 -28.97 -3.88
C ALA A 869 -16.73 -29.44 -4.42
N PRO A 870 -17.77 -29.55 -3.57
CA PRO A 870 -19.15 -29.71 -4.01
C PRO A 870 -19.61 -28.48 -4.80
N SER A 871 -20.60 -28.67 -5.70
CA SER A 871 -21.07 -27.61 -6.59
C SER A 871 -22.58 -27.48 -6.62
N ILE A 872 -23.06 -26.28 -6.91
CA ILE A 872 -24.48 -26.02 -7.19
C ILE A 872 -24.85 -26.71 -8.51
N GLU A 873 -25.78 -27.66 -8.46
CA GLU A 873 -26.15 -28.49 -9.62
C GLU A 873 -26.71 -27.66 -10.79
N GLU A 874 -27.54 -26.66 -10.47
CA GLU A 874 -28.19 -25.77 -11.45
C GLU A 874 -27.22 -24.86 -12.22
N ALA A 875 -25.99 -24.64 -11.70
CA ALA A 875 -24.99 -23.75 -12.30
C ALA A 875 -23.73 -24.52 -12.74
N ARG A 876 -23.83 -25.85 -12.91
CA ARG A 876 -22.66 -26.72 -13.09
C ARG A 876 -21.80 -26.38 -14.32
N ASP A 877 -22.42 -25.85 -15.37
CA ASP A 877 -21.77 -25.51 -16.64
C ASP A 877 -21.37 -24.02 -16.72
N GLU A 878 -21.54 -23.26 -15.64
CA GLU A 878 -21.20 -21.84 -15.55
C GLU A 878 -19.79 -21.60 -14.95
N PRO A 879 -19.22 -20.38 -15.10
CA PRO A 879 -17.93 -20.06 -14.49
C PRO A 879 -17.96 -20.14 -12.96
N ARG A 880 -17.10 -20.99 -12.39
CA ARG A 880 -17.03 -21.30 -10.96
C ARG A 880 -15.61 -21.68 -10.53
N SER A 881 -15.39 -21.85 -9.23
CA SER A 881 -14.10 -22.24 -8.65
C SER A 881 -12.94 -21.36 -9.15
N LEU A 882 -13.20 -20.06 -9.25
CA LEU A 882 -12.26 -19.09 -9.81
C LEU A 882 -11.05 -18.84 -8.90
N GLY A 883 -11.14 -19.22 -7.63
CA GLY A 883 -10.14 -18.90 -6.63
C GLY A 883 -10.18 -17.42 -6.22
N PRO A 884 -9.50 -17.06 -5.12
CA PRO A 884 -9.58 -15.73 -4.56
C PRO A 884 -9.01 -14.65 -5.49
N PHE A 885 -7.95 -14.95 -6.26
CA PHE A 885 -7.30 -13.97 -7.13
C PHE A 885 -8.17 -13.59 -8.33
N ASN A 886 -8.68 -14.57 -9.08
CA ASN A 886 -9.46 -14.30 -10.29
C ASN A 886 -10.81 -13.69 -9.94
N LEU A 887 -11.47 -14.18 -8.88
CA LEU A 887 -12.75 -13.61 -8.47
C LEU A 887 -12.61 -12.14 -8.09
N ALA A 888 -11.60 -11.79 -7.28
CA ALA A 888 -11.31 -10.41 -6.93
C ALA A 888 -10.89 -9.54 -8.14
N TYR A 889 -10.20 -10.13 -9.13
CA TYR A 889 -9.88 -9.45 -10.39
C TYR A 889 -11.15 -9.10 -11.18
N LEU A 890 -12.11 -10.02 -11.29
CA LEU A 890 -13.38 -9.76 -11.96
C LEU A 890 -14.24 -8.71 -11.21
N GLU A 891 -14.20 -8.72 -9.87
CA GLU A 891 -14.81 -7.64 -9.07
C GLU A 891 -14.17 -6.29 -9.39
N ALA A 892 -12.84 -6.24 -9.55
CA ALA A 892 -12.13 -5.02 -9.93
C ALA A 892 -12.63 -4.46 -11.26
N LEU A 893 -12.83 -5.30 -12.28
CA LEU A 893 -13.27 -4.87 -13.60
C LEU A 893 -14.66 -4.21 -13.59
N VAL A 894 -15.64 -4.79 -12.88
CA VAL A 894 -16.98 -4.19 -12.75
C VAL A 894 -16.90 -2.83 -12.05
N ARG A 895 -16.04 -2.72 -11.04
CA ARG A 895 -15.84 -1.49 -10.28
C ARG A 895 -15.21 -0.40 -11.13
N ILE A 896 -14.14 -0.73 -11.85
CA ILE A 896 -13.45 0.21 -12.75
C ILE A 896 -14.42 0.72 -13.83
N ALA A 897 -15.26 -0.15 -14.38
CA ALA A 897 -16.29 0.25 -15.34
C ALA A 897 -17.30 1.27 -14.77
N ASP A 898 -17.81 1.05 -13.54
CA ASP A 898 -18.67 2.05 -12.85
C ASP A 898 -17.91 3.37 -12.59
N TRP A 899 -16.63 3.32 -12.22
CA TRP A 899 -15.84 4.52 -11.96
C TRP A 899 -15.67 5.36 -13.22
N ARG A 900 -15.28 4.74 -14.33
CA ARG A 900 -15.13 5.41 -15.63
C ARG A 900 -16.44 6.01 -16.12
N ALA A 901 -17.54 5.24 -16.03
CA ALA A 901 -18.88 5.72 -16.36
C ALA A 901 -19.33 6.90 -15.47
N SER A 902 -18.87 6.95 -14.21
CA SER A 902 -19.14 8.05 -13.29
C SER A 902 -18.25 9.27 -13.53
N GLU A 903 -17.03 9.08 -14.02
CA GLU A 903 -16.10 10.19 -14.33
C GLU A 903 -16.48 10.88 -15.64
N GLN A 904 -16.93 10.12 -16.64
CA GLN A 904 -17.28 10.61 -17.96
C GLN A 904 -18.71 10.17 -18.36
N PRO A 905 -19.75 10.69 -17.69
CA PRO A 905 -21.13 10.32 -18.01
C PRO A 905 -21.50 10.81 -19.41
N SER A 906 -22.17 9.97 -20.20
CA SER A 906 -22.65 10.36 -21.54
C SER A 906 -23.72 11.44 -21.46
N ARG A 907 -24.52 11.43 -20.39
CA ARG A 907 -25.56 12.42 -20.09
C ARG A 907 -25.60 12.73 -18.60
N CYS A 908 -25.43 14.01 -18.28
CA CYS A 908 -25.65 14.52 -16.92
C CYS A 908 -26.24 15.93 -16.96
N ALA A 909 -26.81 16.35 -15.84
CA ALA A 909 -27.21 17.72 -15.59
C ALA A 909 -26.39 18.28 -14.43
N LYS A 910 -25.68 19.38 -14.66
CA LYS A 910 -24.89 20.04 -13.62
C LYS A 910 -25.69 21.15 -12.91
N PRO A 911 -25.45 21.42 -11.62
CA PRO A 911 -25.99 22.59 -10.91
C PRO A 911 -25.88 23.92 -11.69
N SER A 912 -24.79 24.17 -12.41
CA SER A 912 -24.59 25.37 -13.26
C SER A 912 -25.56 25.48 -14.42
N GLU A 913 -26.02 24.36 -14.97
CA GLU A 913 -26.91 24.33 -16.12
C GLU A 913 -28.36 24.59 -15.70
N LYS A 914 -28.77 24.10 -14.51
CA LYS A 914 -30.10 24.38 -13.95
C LYS A 914 -30.29 25.87 -13.64
N LEU A 915 -29.26 26.57 -13.19
CA LEU A 915 -29.31 28.02 -12.91
C LEU A 915 -29.40 28.90 -14.17
N LYS A 916 -29.09 28.37 -15.36
CA LYS A 916 -29.22 29.11 -16.63
C LYS A 916 -30.63 29.00 -17.24
N ASN A 917 -31.42 28.02 -16.79
CA ASN A 917 -32.73 27.67 -17.35
C ASN A 917 -33.91 28.01 -16.42
N GLY A 918 -33.65 28.56 -15.24
CA GLY A 918 -34.65 29.06 -14.30
C GLY A 918 -34.29 30.45 -13.83
#